data_AF-A0A0W0EZU4-F1
#
_entry.id   AF-A0A0W0EZU4-F1
#
_cell.length_a   1.000
_cell.length_b   1.000
_cell.length_c   1.000
_cell.angle_alpha   90.00
_cell.angle_beta   90.00
_cell.angle_gamma   90.00
#
_symmetry.space_group_name_H-M   'P 1'
#
loop_
_entity.id
_entity.type
_entity.pdbx_description
1 polymer ?
#
loop_
_entity_poly.entity_id
_entity_poly.type
_entity_poly.pdbx_seq_one_letter_code
_entity_poly.pdbx_strand_id
1 'polypeptide(L)'
;MLGTHAWKAHVSSDKHIKKTKSSGSGAKIRPESVLVVPGYKFCGICNRHVQNNSWKSHLQGKKHRASINVEVFTSGLDKAKVDKGGVTVTGNVDFGIVGPEAGKRPKKHQLTIQTTVSHGKIGLADFYTVAAKTKRKPPSPFTVVEVKPGHRQLTPKKPIVLSITAQQGYVGRSEDRLVLIFEDGSSNTRFLIARTLSIIVGDVSDHQALQPKVPYTPKSSLKRQPETKVIPGEPAPKVGRVPWVVSLPKSAIPADLLGMLSNEQEPLSSTITNIRNTFIPRTLNSATYSITFKYLLWIEEFKMDREMEQYDISSTRLERQSSFYYLMVPGLAEKRPSVLVGDYIRVHIHGSPEGKWFEGGVHVVRLEDVGLKFHKSFNVSPSDRVDVRFKLNRYPMRRQHQALDQNFSLAHVMFPSQAHIPSTVPNSQGIYELHNPLIAGNGPQLQAIASIVNRPAGSAPFVIFGPPGTGKTVTMVESILQILKKDSKAKILVCTPSNSAADLVVSRLRHDLDKERLFRLNAPSRFQRTVPEEIRPYTCPDGGIHYTIHSRQRVMEYQVVVSTCVSAAMVFGIGIPRGHYSHIFVDEAGQGTEPELMIPIRTMASEQTSIVLCGDPKQLGPVIRSSIARELGLSTSYLQRLMSMDVYNEQQGFGKSVVKLVKNFRSHPAIISYPNKRFYSGDLQACGPPEVINSYLGSKHLVSPKFPIVFHAVKGKDDREASSPSFFNIDEATLIKIMVKDLMDDRQKRIAARDIGVIAPYRAQVTKIRTLLKQFAEEVKVGSVEEFQGQERTVIIISCVRSSQDYINFDLKRTLGFVANPERFNVAVTRAKALLMIVGDPSVLGLDPLWRKFLNYVHENKGWRGVDIPWDPTETIDEAGGYDRAIRDLAQAEMGEFMQAMEDIQPVEDDEDDVILERQDTA
;
A
#
# COMPACT_ATOMS: atom_id res chain seq x y z
N MET A 1 -3.68 -1.89 -32.24
CA MET A 1 -3.44 -1.59 -33.67
C MET A 1 -2.24 -2.39 -34.15
N LEU A 2 -2.46 -3.48 -34.89
CA LEU A 2 -1.42 -4.09 -35.73
C LEU A 2 -1.78 -3.79 -37.20
N GLY A 3 -0.89 -3.05 -37.84
CA GLY A 3 -0.77 -2.59 -39.24
C GLY A 3 -1.85 -2.94 -40.28
N THR A 4 -2.50 -1.89 -40.80
CA THR A 4 -3.20 -1.82 -42.10
C THR A 4 -2.37 -2.31 -43.30
N HIS A 5 -1.04 -2.31 -43.19
CA HIS A 5 -0.12 -2.80 -44.23
C HIS A 5 -0.11 -4.32 -44.37
N ALA A 6 -0.18 -5.08 -43.26
CA ALA A 6 -0.23 -6.54 -43.29
C ALA A 6 -1.57 -7.05 -43.86
N TRP A 7 -2.66 -6.30 -43.63
CA TRP A 7 -3.98 -6.62 -44.15
C TRP A 7 -4.06 -6.50 -45.68
N LYS A 8 -3.48 -5.43 -46.26
CA LYS A 8 -3.45 -5.27 -47.72
C LYS A 8 -2.67 -6.40 -48.41
N ALA A 9 -1.58 -6.88 -47.80
CA ALA A 9 -0.81 -8.01 -48.30
C ALA A 9 -1.55 -9.36 -48.16
N HIS A 10 -2.33 -9.54 -47.09
CA HIS A 10 -3.13 -10.75 -46.89
C HIS A 10 -4.29 -10.88 -47.90
N VAL A 11 -5.05 -9.79 -48.09
CA VAL A 11 -6.22 -9.77 -48.99
C VAL A 11 -5.82 -9.89 -50.46
N SER A 12 -4.61 -9.45 -50.82
CA SER A 12 -4.05 -9.60 -52.19
C SER A 12 -3.36 -10.94 -52.43
N SER A 13 -3.28 -11.83 -51.43
CA SER A 13 -2.66 -13.14 -51.60
C SER A 13 -3.57 -14.12 -52.36
N ASP A 14 -2.98 -14.92 -53.25
CA ASP A 14 -3.70 -15.93 -54.05
C ASP A 14 -4.48 -16.93 -53.19
N LYS A 15 -3.99 -17.21 -51.98
CA LYS A 15 -4.68 -18.08 -51.00
C LYS A 15 -6.00 -17.46 -50.51
N HIS A 16 -6.04 -16.16 -50.26
CA HIS A 16 -7.24 -15.46 -49.81
C HIS A 16 -8.27 -15.31 -50.95
N ILE A 17 -7.80 -15.04 -52.17
CA ILE A 17 -8.65 -14.92 -53.38
C ILE A 17 -9.28 -16.27 -53.75
N LYS A 18 -8.54 -17.38 -53.66
CA LYS A 18 -9.11 -18.72 -53.89
C LYS A 18 -10.17 -19.10 -52.86
N LYS A 19 -9.95 -18.76 -51.58
CA LYS A 19 -10.86 -19.11 -50.48
C LYS A 19 -12.16 -18.30 -50.50
N THR A 20 -12.11 -17.02 -50.88
CA THR A 20 -13.28 -16.15 -51.05
C THR A 20 -14.13 -16.53 -52.26
N LYS A 21 -13.51 -17.00 -53.37
CA LYS A 21 -14.23 -17.58 -54.51
C LYS A 21 -14.98 -18.87 -54.17
N SER A 22 -14.44 -19.70 -53.27
CA SER A 22 -15.11 -20.95 -52.86
C SER A 22 -16.25 -20.75 -51.85
N SER A 23 -16.30 -19.61 -51.13
CA SER A 23 -17.27 -19.37 -50.05
C SER A 23 -18.36 -18.34 -50.38
N GLY A 24 -18.35 -17.76 -51.59
CA GLY A 24 -19.36 -16.80 -52.04
C GLY A 24 -19.35 -15.44 -51.30
N SER A 25 -18.33 -15.16 -50.49
CA SER A 25 -18.25 -13.96 -49.65
C SER A 25 -17.28 -12.92 -50.23
N GLY A 26 -17.64 -11.63 -50.20
CA GLY A 26 -16.85 -10.55 -50.79
C GLY A 26 -15.48 -10.34 -50.13
N ALA A 27 -14.44 -10.07 -50.94
CA ALA A 27 -13.02 -10.00 -50.55
C ALA A 27 -12.62 -8.82 -49.62
N LYS A 28 -13.58 -8.14 -48.97
CA LYS A 28 -13.35 -6.96 -48.12
C LYS A 28 -13.96 -7.07 -46.71
N ILE A 29 -14.28 -8.27 -46.25
CA ILE A 29 -14.77 -8.47 -44.87
C ILE A 29 -13.55 -8.51 -43.92
N ARG A 30 -13.48 -7.57 -42.97
CA ARG A 30 -12.51 -7.64 -41.86
C ARG A 30 -12.90 -8.81 -40.95
N PRO A 31 -11.95 -9.60 -40.40
CA PRO A 31 -12.31 -10.62 -39.44
C PRO A 31 -12.77 -9.96 -38.15
N GLU A 32 -13.88 -10.44 -37.59
CA GLU A 32 -14.22 -10.23 -36.18
C GLU A 32 -13.05 -10.65 -35.28
N SER A 33 -12.93 -9.95 -34.15
CA SER A 33 -11.92 -10.20 -33.13
C SER A 33 -11.95 -11.65 -32.70
N VAL A 34 -10.95 -12.44 -33.10
CA VAL A 34 -10.80 -13.80 -32.60
C VAL A 34 -10.36 -13.77 -31.12
N LEU A 35 -11.34 -13.74 -30.22
CA LEU A 35 -11.24 -14.07 -28.79
C LEU A 35 -11.50 -15.58 -28.55
N VAL A 36 -11.17 -16.43 -29.52
CA VAL A 36 -11.39 -17.89 -29.38
C VAL A 36 -10.08 -18.56 -28.98
N VAL A 37 -9.91 -18.78 -27.68
CA VAL A 37 -8.85 -19.65 -27.16
C VAL A 37 -9.32 -21.11 -27.29
N PRO A 38 -8.61 -21.99 -28.02
CA PRO A 38 -9.03 -23.39 -28.21
C PRO A 38 -9.26 -24.10 -26.87
N GLY A 39 -10.43 -24.70 -26.70
CA GLY A 39 -10.83 -25.39 -25.47
C GLY A 39 -11.47 -24.51 -24.39
N TYR A 40 -11.62 -23.20 -24.65
CA TYR A 40 -12.25 -22.24 -23.73
C TYR A 40 -13.34 -21.44 -24.44
N LYS A 41 -14.44 -21.16 -23.73
CA LYS A 41 -15.47 -20.18 -24.07
C LYS A 41 -15.26 -18.90 -23.27
N PHE A 42 -15.37 -17.75 -23.91
CA PHE A 42 -15.34 -16.47 -23.22
C PHE A 42 -16.72 -16.17 -22.65
N CYS A 43 -16.80 -15.89 -21.35
CA CYS A 43 -18.00 -15.37 -20.71
C CYS A 43 -17.94 -13.86 -20.68
N GLY A 44 -18.79 -13.20 -21.48
CA GLY A 44 -18.91 -11.74 -21.51
C GLY A 44 -19.36 -11.13 -20.17
N ILE A 45 -20.23 -11.83 -19.43
CA ILE A 45 -20.77 -11.38 -18.13
C ILE A 45 -19.69 -11.43 -17.04
N CYS A 46 -18.85 -12.48 -17.04
CA CYS A 46 -17.77 -12.63 -16.07
C CYS A 46 -16.40 -12.16 -16.58
N ASN A 47 -16.35 -11.63 -17.81
CA ASN A 47 -15.17 -11.17 -18.54
C ASN A 47 -13.96 -12.11 -18.40
N ARG A 48 -14.17 -13.42 -18.61
CA ARG A 48 -13.12 -14.44 -18.47
C ARG A 48 -13.30 -15.62 -19.42
N HIS A 49 -12.18 -16.25 -19.78
CA HIS A 49 -12.18 -17.50 -20.52
C HIS A 49 -12.42 -18.68 -19.56
N VAL A 50 -13.37 -19.54 -19.90
CA VAL A 50 -13.80 -20.69 -19.10
C VAL A 50 -13.66 -21.93 -19.97
N GLN A 51 -13.06 -23.01 -19.45
CA GLN A 51 -12.90 -24.24 -20.22
C GLN A 51 -14.26 -24.79 -20.68
N ASN A 52 -14.30 -25.35 -21.89
CA ASN A 52 -15.53 -25.86 -22.51
C ASN A 52 -16.26 -26.90 -21.64
N ASN A 53 -15.50 -27.78 -20.98
CA ASN A 53 -16.01 -28.79 -20.04
C ASN A 53 -16.66 -28.20 -18.78
N SER A 54 -16.24 -26.99 -18.38
CA SER A 54 -16.69 -26.30 -17.17
C SER A 54 -17.69 -25.18 -17.48
N TRP A 55 -18.14 -25.06 -18.73
CA TRP A 55 -19.05 -24.00 -19.15
C TRP A 55 -20.43 -24.12 -18.48
N LYS A 56 -21.02 -25.32 -18.48
CA LYS A 56 -22.34 -25.55 -17.84
C LYS A 56 -22.30 -25.32 -16.33
N SER A 57 -21.25 -25.80 -15.65
CA SER A 57 -21.07 -25.57 -14.21
C SER A 57 -20.74 -24.12 -13.88
N HIS A 58 -20.08 -23.39 -14.79
CA HIS A 58 -19.87 -21.96 -14.68
C HIS A 58 -21.19 -21.19 -14.72
N LEU A 59 -22.07 -21.47 -15.69
CA LEU A 59 -23.37 -20.82 -15.84
C LEU A 59 -24.27 -21.02 -14.61
N GLN A 60 -24.27 -22.24 -14.05
CA GLN A 60 -25.04 -22.56 -12.84
C GLN A 60 -24.38 -22.10 -11.53
N GLY A 61 -23.14 -21.59 -11.60
CA GLY A 61 -22.37 -21.18 -10.44
C GLY A 61 -22.93 -19.91 -9.79
N LYS A 62 -22.97 -19.87 -8.45
CA LYS A 62 -23.45 -18.74 -7.64
C LYS A 62 -22.88 -17.37 -8.07
N LYS A 63 -21.59 -17.32 -8.44
CA LYS A 63 -20.92 -16.09 -8.89
C LYS A 63 -21.41 -15.58 -10.26
N HIS A 64 -21.75 -16.49 -11.18
CA HIS A 64 -22.24 -16.11 -12.50
C HIS A 64 -23.67 -15.61 -12.42
N ARG A 65 -24.56 -16.31 -11.70
CA ARG A 65 -25.92 -15.85 -11.41
C ARG A 65 -25.96 -14.49 -10.70
N ALA A 66 -25.10 -14.28 -9.70
CA ALA A 66 -24.99 -12.97 -9.06
C ALA A 66 -24.54 -11.85 -10.03
N SER A 67 -23.71 -12.18 -11.03
CA SER A 67 -23.28 -11.22 -12.05
C SER A 67 -24.39 -10.94 -13.07
N ILE A 68 -25.19 -11.96 -13.43
CA ILE A 68 -26.39 -11.80 -14.27
C ILE A 68 -27.39 -10.87 -13.58
N ASN A 69 -27.75 -11.12 -12.32
CA ASN A 69 -28.74 -10.32 -11.61
C ASN A 69 -28.32 -8.84 -11.53
N VAL A 70 -27.02 -8.56 -11.40
CA VAL A 70 -26.49 -7.20 -11.41
C VAL A 70 -26.57 -6.57 -12.80
N GLU A 71 -26.29 -7.32 -13.87
CA GLU A 71 -26.41 -6.83 -15.25
C GLU A 71 -27.87 -6.56 -15.62
N VAL A 72 -28.79 -7.47 -15.28
CA VAL A 72 -30.25 -7.31 -15.46
C VAL A 72 -30.74 -6.08 -14.71
N PHE A 73 -30.30 -5.90 -13.45
CA PHE A 73 -30.61 -4.70 -12.69
C PHE A 73 -30.04 -3.43 -13.32
N THR A 74 -28.78 -3.44 -13.78
CA THR A 74 -28.14 -2.28 -14.40
C THR A 74 -28.86 -1.89 -15.70
N SER A 75 -29.24 -2.87 -16.52
CA SER A 75 -30.07 -2.69 -17.70
C SER A 75 -31.46 -2.13 -17.34
N GLY A 76 -32.11 -2.67 -16.30
CA GLY A 76 -33.37 -2.15 -15.77
C GLY A 76 -33.26 -0.69 -15.30
N LEU A 77 -32.15 -0.32 -14.65
CA LEU A 77 -31.87 1.07 -14.27
C LEU A 77 -31.70 1.99 -15.47
N ASP A 78 -31.01 1.55 -16.51
CA ASP A 78 -30.81 2.35 -17.70
C ASP A 78 -32.13 2.51 -18.48
N LYS A 79 -32.94 1.44 -18.58
CA LYS A 79 -34.33 1.50 -19.07
C LYS A 79 -35.23 2.41 -18.22
N ALA A 80 -34.94 2.58 -16.92
CA ALA A 80 -35.68 3.49 -16.03
C ALA A 80 -35.24 4.97 -16.14
N LYS A 81 -34.02 5.25 -16.60
CA LYS A 81 -33.54 6.63 -16.82
C LYS A 81 -34.12 7.28 -18.07
N VAL A 82 -34.51 6.49 -19.07
CA VAL A 82 -35.03 7.02 -20.33
C VAL A 82 -36.46 7.54 -20.15
N ASP A 83 -36.75 8.68 -20.78
CA ASP A 83 -38.11 9.23 -20.88
C ASP A 83 -39.01 8.30 -21.68
N LYS A 84 -40.20 8.00 -21.15
CA LYS A 84 -41.12 7.02 -21.75
C LYS A 84 -42.57 7.35 -21.48
N GLY A 85 -43.48 6.66 -22.18
CA GLY A 85 -44.93 6.90 -22.09
C GLY A 85 -45.34 8.30 -22.57
N GLY A 86 -44.57 8.91 -23.50
CA GLY A 86 -44.83 10.27 -23.99
C GLY A 86 -44.58 11.39 -22.96
N VAL A 87 -44.00 11.05 -21.79
CA VAL A 87 -43.61 11.99 -20.74
C VAL A 87 -42.13 12.34 -20.85
N THR A 88 -41.83 13.63 -20.80
CA THR A 88 -40.48 14.17 -20.80
C THR A 88 -40.19 14.83 -19.46
N VAL A 89 -39.06 14.46 -18.84
CA VAL A 89 -38.64 15.02 -17.54
C VAL A 89 -37.39 15.88 -17.76
N THR A 90 -37.59 17.20 -17.74
CA THR A 90 -36.56 18.21 -18.01
C THR A 90 -36.18 18.98 -16.75
N GLY A 91 -34.91 19.30 -16.56
CA GLY A 91 -34.42 20.04 -15.40
C GLY A 91 -33.06 19.58 -14.93
N ASN A 92 -32.38 20.41 -14.14
CA ASN A 92 -31.06 20.06 -13.63
C ASN A 92 -31.19 19.24 -12.33
N VAL A 93 -30.71 18.01 -12.36
CA VAL A 93 -30.68 17.09 -11.21
C VAL A 93 -29.28 16.99 -10.59
N ASP A 94 -28.26 17.54 -11.27
CA ASP A 94 -26.90 17.65 -10.77
C ASP A 94 -26.62 19.07 -10.29
N PHE A 95 -26.46 19.25 -8.99
CA PHE A 95 -26.13 20.53 -8.37
C PHE A 95 -24.65 20.91 -8.57
N GLY A 96 -23.86 20.01 -9.16
CA GLY A 96 -22.44 20.21 -9.46
C GLY A 96 -21.59 20.36 -8.20
N ILE A 97 -20.43 21.01 -8.36
CA ILE A 97 -19.49 21.26 -7.28
C ILE A 97 -19.80 22.62 -6.64
N VAL A 98 -20.00 22.61 -5.32
CA VAL A 98 -20.36 23.79 -4.53
C VAL A 98 -19.36 23.97 -3.40
N GLY A 99 -18.95 25.22 -3.14
CA GLY A 99 -18.05 25.52 -2.03
C GLY A 99 -18.66 25.18 -0.65
N PRO A 100 -17.84 24.89 0.39
CA PRO A 100 -18.33 24.50 1.72
C PRO A 100 -19.36 25.44 2.35
N GLU A 101 -19.15 26.76 2.27
CA GLU A 101 -20.11 27.75 2.81
C GLU A 101 -21.40 27.84 1.98
N ALA A 102 -21.31 27.59 0.66
CA ALA A 102 -22.48 27.57 -0.21
C ALA A 102 -23.31 26.29 -0.04
N GLY A 103 -22.69 25.15 0.32
CA GLY A 103 -23.38 23.88 0.56
C GLY A 103 -24.29 23.91 1.80
N LYS A 104 -23.94 24.72 2.82
CA LYS A 104 -24.77 24.93 4.02
C LYS A 104 -26.10 25.62 3.71
N ARG A 105 -26.21 26.33 2.58
CA ARG A 105 -27.42 27.04 2.16
C ARG A 105 -28.25 26.16 1.22
N PRO A 106 -29.59 26.14 1.36
CA PRO A 106 -30.44 25.36 0.47
C PRO A 106 -30.35 25.87 -0.97
N LYS A 107 -29.97 24.99 -1.90
CA LYS A 107 -29.98 25.26 -3.33
C LYS A 107 -31.18 24.61 -3.97
N LYS A 108 -31.90 25.35 -4.81
CA LYS A 108 -33.11 24.85 -5.47
C LYS A 108 -32.89 24.68 -6.97
N HIS A 109 -33.32 23.55 -7.50
CA HIS A 109 -33.49 23.31 -8.91
C HIS A 109 -34.94 22.92 -9.18
N GLN A 110 -35.43 23.26 -10.37
CA GLN A 110 -36.77 22.90 -10.81
C GLN A 110 -36.68 21.78 -11.84
N LEU A 111 -37.54 20.79 -11.66
CA LEU A 111 -37.72 19.67 -12.55
C LEU A 111 -39.14 19.76 -13.12
N THR A 112 -39.23 19.94 -14.42
CA THR A 112 -40.46 20.14 -15.17
C THR A 112 -40.81 18.85 -15.90
N ILE A 113 -41.98 18.33 -15.61
CA ILE A 113 -42.55 17.12 -16.19
C ILE A 113 -43.60 17.56 -17.21
N GLN A 114 -43.40 17.18 -18.46
CA GLN A 114 -44.28 17.51 -19.59
C GLN A 114 -44.75 16.23 -20.29
N THR A 115 -45.89 16.31 -20.96
CA THR A 115 -46.37 15.25 -21.84
C THR A 115 -46.57 15.80 -23.25
N THR A 116 -46.19 15.00 -24.25
CA THR A 116 -46.44 15.29 -25.66
C THR A 116 -47.77 14.70 -26.15
N VAL A 117 -48.43 13.90 -25.31
CA VAL A 117 -49.68 13.20 -25.65
C VAL A 117 -50.87 14.16 -25.51
N SER A 118 -51.52 14.47 -26.63
CA SER A 118 -52.63 15.43 -26.70
C SER A 118 -53.95 14.92 -26.10
N HIS A 119 -54.12 13.60 -25.95
CA HIS A 119 -55.37 12.97 -25.51
C HIS A 119 -55.22 11.98 -24.34
N GLY A 120 -54.03 11.86 -23.74
CA GLY A 120 -53.75 10.88 -22.68
C GLY A 120 -54.17 11.35 -21.29
N LYS A 121 -54.73 10.45 -20.46
CA LYS A 121 -55.00 10.68 -19.03
C LYS A 121 -53.77 10.31 -18.17
N ILE A 122 -52.59 10.79 -18.54
CA ILE A 122 -51.37 10.44 -17.80
C ILE A 122 -51.32 11.29 -16.53
N GLY A 123 -51.21 10.65 -15.37
CA GLY A 123 -51.03 11.31 -14.08
C GLY A 123 -49.72 10.92 -13.39
N LEU A 124 -49.14 11.85 -12.64
CA LEU A 124 -48.07 11.55 -11.69
C LEU A 124 -48.73 10.94 -10.43
N ALA A 125 -48.71 9.62 -10.32
CA ALA A 125 -49.32 8.92 -9.19
C ALA A 125 -48.55 9.18 -7.89
N ASP A 126 -47.23 9.03 -7.93
CA ASP A 126 -46.36 9.17 -6.77
C ASP A 126 -44.94 9.62 -7.17
N PHE A 127 -44.21 10.18 -6.21
CA PHE A 127 -42.78 10.44 -6.34
C PHE A 127 -42.09 10.35 -4.99
N TYR A 128 -40.91 9.77 -4.97
CA TYR A 128 -40.10 9.69 -3.76
C TYR A 128 -38.62 9.59 -4.09
N THR A 129 -37.78 9.95 -3.14
CA THR A 129 -36.37 9.55 -3.18
C THR A 129 -36.19 8.20 -2.49
N VAL A 130 -35.28 7.37 -3.00
CA VAL A 130 -35.04 6.02 -2.45
C VAL A 130 -34.72 6.09 -0.96
N ALA A 131 -33.84 7.00 -0.56
CA ALA A 131 -33.46 7.16 0.84
C ALA A 131 -34.64 7.53 1.77
N ALA A 132 -35.60 8.33 1.28
CA ALA A 132 -36.80 8.69 2.04
C ALA A 132 -37.76 7.50 2.22
N LYS A 133 -37.89 6.64 1.19
CA LYS A 133 -38.77 5.47 1.24
C LYS A 133 -38.20 4.34 2.10
N THR A 134 -36.90 4.09 2.03
CA THR A 134 -36.23 3.02 2.81
C THR A 134 -35.83 3.44 4.23
N LYS A 135 -36.14 4.68 4.65
CA LYS A 135 -35.72 5.26 5.95
C LYS A 135 -34.21 5.10 6.19
N ARG A 136 -33.41 5.27 5.13
CA ARG A 136 -31.96 5.05 5.18
C ARG A 136 -31.31 6.03 6.17
N LYS A 137 -30.37 5.53 6.98
CA LYS A 137 -29.49 6.37 7.80
C LYS A 137 -28.09 6.46 7.17
N PRO A 138 -27.50 7.65 7.01
CA PRO A 138 -28.08 8.99 7.25
C PRO A 138 -29.14 9.39 6.21
N PRO A 139 -30.05 10.34 6.54
CA PRO A 139 -31.06 10.85 5.62
C PRO A 139 -30.43 11.55 4.41
N SER A 140 -31.18 11.58 3.30
CA SER A 140 -30.77 12.24 2.07
C SER A 140 -30.64 13.76 2.24
N PRO A 141 -29.61 14.40 1.65
CA PRO A 141 -29.52 15.87 1.61
C PRO A 141 -30.48 16.50 0.58
N PHE A 142 -31.24 15.68 -0.15
CA PHE A 142 -32.20 16.13 -1.16
C PHE A 142 -33.64 16.04 -0.65
N THR A 143 -34.36 17.14 -0.77
CA THR A 143 -35.81 17.20 -0.49
C THR A 143 -36.53 17.57 -1.77
N VAL A 144 -37.54 16.79 -2.15
CA VAL A 144 -38.36 17.03 -3.35
C VAL A 144 -39.77 17.39 -2.92
N VAL A 145 -40.27 18.54 -3.39
CA VAL A 145 -41.63 19.02 -3.10
C VAL A 145 -42.33 19.48 -4.38
N GLU A 146 -43.64 19.27 -4.45
CA GLU A 146 -44.47 19.77 -5.53
C GLU A 146 -44.68 21.28 -5.37
N VAL A 147 -44.48 22.06 -6.45
CA VAL A 147 -44.59 23.53 -6.39
C VAL A 147 -46.03 24.00 -6.25
N LYS A 148 -47.00 23.26 -6.82
CA LYS A 148 -48.44 23.52 -6.70
C LYS A 148 -49.18 22.23 -6.36
N PRO A 149 -49.45 21.94 -5.09
CA PRO A 149 -50.14 20.71 -4.68
C PRO A 149 -51.59 20.71 -5.18
N GLY A 150 -52.02 19.58 -5.78
CA GLY A 150 -53.43 19.33 -6.09
C GLY A 150 -53.78 19.06 -7.57
N HIS A 151 -52.84 19.18 -8.52
CA HIS A 151 -53.08 18.84 -9.93
C HIS A 151 -52.03 17.86 -10.47
N ARG A 152 -52.26 16.57 -10.23
CA ARG A 152 -51.34 15.49 -10.64
C ARG A 152 -51.59 14.94 -12.06
N GLN A 153 -52.52 15.52 -12.82
CA GLN A 153 -52.77 15.12 -14.21
C GLN A 153 -51.91 15.93 -15.18
N LEU A 154 -51.20 15.26 -16.07
CA LEU A 154 -50.38 15.90 -17.10
C LEU A 154 -51.25 16.24 -18.31
N THR A 155 -51.17 17.49 -18.77
CA THR A 155 -51.71 17.89 -20.08
C THR A 155 -50.65 18.70 -20.81
N PRO A 156 -50.66 18.74 -22.16
CA PRO A 156 -49.66 19.50 -22.92
C PRO A 156 -49.57 20.99 -22.53
N LYS A 157 -50.66 21.56 -21.97
CA LYS A 157 -50.72 22.96 -21.54
C LYS A 157 -50.41 23.18 -20.05
N LYS A 158 -50.36 22.12 -19.23
CA LYS A 158 -50.13 22.22 -17.77
C LYS A 158 -49.05 21.22 -17.35
N PRO A 159 -47.76 21.64 -17.30
CA PRO A 159 -46.69 20.81 -16.77
C PRO A 159 -46.77 20.69 -15.24
N ILE A 160 -46.27 19.57 -14.71
CA ILE A 160 -46.03 19.42 -13.27
C ILE A 160 -44.61 19.89 -12.98
N VAL A 161 -44.44 20.72 -11.95
CA VAL A 161 -43.13 21.24 -11.55
C VAL A 161 -42.81 20.77 -10.14
N LEU A 162 -41.70 20.04 -10.03
CA LEU A 162 -41.11 19.63 -8.76
C LEU A 162 -39.95 20.57 -8.42
N SER A 163 -39.90 21.03 -7.17
CA SER A 163 -38.77 21.77 -6.63
C SER A 163 -37.87 20.81 -5.85
N ILE A 164 -36.64 20.65 -6.32
CA ILE A 164 -35.61 19.84 -5.68
C ILE A 164 -34.72 20.79 -4.89
N THR A 165 -34.64 20.59 -3.58
CA THR A 165 -33.76 21.35 -2.70
C THR A 165 -32.60 20.46 -2.24
N ALA A 166 -31.36 20.87 -2.48
CA ALA A 166 -30.17 20.22 -1.95
C ALA A 166 -29.54 21.10 -0.86
N GLN A 167 -29.24 20.51 0.29
CA GLN A 167 -28.52 21.16 1.38
C GLN A 167 -27.57 20.17 2.06
N GLN A 168 -26.28 20.47 2.04
CA GLN A 168 -25.24 19.59 2.59
C GLN A 168 -24.22 20.42 3.36
N GLY A 169 -24.19 20.24 4.68
CA GLY A 169 -23.31 20.99 5.58
C GLY A 169 -21.87 20.46 5.71
N TYR A 170 -21.52 19.38 5.01
CA TYR A 170 -20.23 18.70 5.10
C TYR A 170 -19.56 18.55 3.73
N VAL A 171 -18.23 18.42 3.69
CA VAL A 171 -17.45 18.18 2.47
C VAL A 171 -17.64 16.74 1.99
N GLY A 172 -17.74 16.54 0.68
CA GLY A 172 -17.92 15.24 0.04
C GLY A 172 -19.08 15.19 -0.94
N ARG A 173 -19.37 13.99 -1.42
CA ARG A 173 -20.38 13.69 -2.42
C ARG A 173 -21.62 13.09 -1.78
N SER A 174 -22.78 13.48 -2.30
CA SER A 174 -24.04 12.82 -2.00
C SER A 174 -24.80 12.55 -3.27
N GLU A 175 -25.33 11.33 -3.36
CA GLU A 175 -26.18 10.87 -4.45
C GLU A 175 -27.45 10.24 -3.86
N ASP A 176 -28.57 10.47 -4.52
CA ASP A 176 -29.85 9.83 -4.24
C ASP A 176 -30.61 9.64 -5.55
N ARG A 177 -31.63 8.79 -5.54
CA ARG A 177 -32.43 8.51 -6.74
C ARG A 177 -33.87 8.95 -6.53
N LEU A 178 -34.31 9.89 -7.37
CA LEU A 178 -35.70 10.30 -7.49
C LEU A 178 -36.43 9.32 -8.40
N VAL A 179 -37.47 8.67 -7.88
CA VAL A 179 -38.37 7.79 -8.63
C VAL A 179 -39.68 8.53 -8.84
N LEU A 180 -40.11 8.63 -10.09
CA LEU A 180 -41.39 9.22 -10.51
C LEU A 180 -42.27 8.09 -11.04
N ILE A 181 -43.47 7.93 -10.48
CA ILE A 181 -44.43 6.89 -10.89
C ILE A 181 -45.58 7.56 -11.61
N PHE A 182 -45.82 7.12 -12.84
CA PHE A 182 -46.88 7.59 -13.70
C PHE A 182 -47.95 6.51 -13.88
N GLU A 183 -49.19 6.96 -14.03
CA GLU A 183 -50.35 6.11 -14.34
C GLU A 183 -50.99 6.64 -15.62
N ASP A 184 -51.14 5.77 -16.62
CA ASP A 184 -51.86 6.10 -17.84
C ASP A 184 -53.30 5.62 -17.72
N GLY A 185 -54.22 6.56 -17.50
CA GLY A 185 -55.64 6.27 -17.38
C GLY A 185 -56.32 5.82 -18.67
N SER A 186 -55.62 5.73 -19.81
CA SER A 186 -56.14 5.21 -21.07
C SER A 186 -55.85 3.71 -21.27
N SER A 187 -54.67 3.25 -20.86
CA SER A 187 -54.25 1.84 -20.91
C SER A 187 -54.35 1.12 -19.56
N ASN A 188 -54.63 1.85 -18.47
CA ASN A 188 -54.59 1.36 -17.09
C ASN A 188 -53.23 0.74 -16.71
N THR A 189 -52.15 1.21 -17.32
CA THR A 189 -50.78 0.76 -17.07
C THR A 189 -50.01 1.80 -16.27
N ARG A 190 -49.07 1.35 -15.43
CA ARG A 190 -48.14 2.24 -14.73
C ARG A 190 -46.75 2.15 -15.36
N PHE A 191 -45.97 3.21 -15.23
CA PHE A 191 -44.56 3.20 -15.62
C PHE A 191 -43.78 4.16 -14.73
N LEU A 192 -42.47 3.95 -14.63
CA LEU A 192 -41.60 4.79 -13.79
C LEU A 192 -40.47 5.43 -14.57
N ILE A 193 -40.10 6.65 -14.16
CA ILE A 193 -38.91 7.35 -14.64
C ILE A 193 -38.03 7.67 -13.43
N ALA A 194 -36.77 7.29 -13.49
CA ALA A 194 -35.78 7.53 -12.44
C ALA A 194 -34.79 8.64 -12.84
N ARG A 195 -34.39 9.46 -11.87
CA ARG A 195 -33.34 10.47 -12.01
C ARG A 195 -32.37 10.40 -10.84
N THR A 196 -31.08 10.44 -11.14
CA THR A 196 -30.02 10.52 -10.12
C THR A 196 -29.83 11.98 -9.72
N LEU A 197 -30.05 12.27 -8.44
CA LEU A 197 -29.74 13.55 -7.82
C LEU A 197 -28.30 13.51 -7.31
N SER A 198 -27.50 14.53 -7.62
CA SER A 198 -26.09 14.60 -7.17
C SER A 198 -25.70 15.99 -6.70
N ILE A 199 -24.85 16.05 -5.66
CA ILE A 199 -24.20 17.28 -5.20
C ILE A 199 -22.82 16.94 -4.67
N ILE A 200 -21.84 17.79 -4.98
CA ILE A 200 -20.47 17.69 -4.47
C ILE A 200 -20.17 18.97 -3.70
N VAL A 201 -19.93 18.86 -2.39
CA VAL A 201 -19.45 19.98 -1.59
C VAL A 201 -17.93 19.91 -1.50
N GLY A 202 -17.24 20.82 -2.15
CA GLY A 202 -15.77 20.80 -2.27
C GLY A 202 -15.21 22.05 -2.95
N ASP A 203 -13.91 22.04 -3.24
CA ASP A 203 -13.23 23.12 -3.95
C ASP A 203 -13.19 22.83 -5.45
N VAL A 204 -13.80 23.72 -6.25
CA VAL A 204 -13.89 23.54 -7.72
C VAL A 204 -12.51 23.47 -8.36
N SER A 205 -11.55 24.27 -7.90
CA SER A 205 -10.19 24.31 -8.45
C SER A 205 -9.43 23.03 -8.15
N ASP A 206 -9.57 22.48 -6.94
CA ASP A 206 -8.94 21.21 -6.56
C ASP A 206 -9.51 20.03 -7.35
N HIS A 207 -10.84 19.99 -7.57
CA HIS A 207 -11.46 18.97 -8.41
C HIS A 207 -10.98 19.03 -9.86
N GLN A 208 -10.90 20.22 -10.44
CA GLN A 208 -10.40 20.40 -11.80
C GLN A 208 -8.90 20.05 -11.93
N ALA A 209 -8.10 20.35 -10.91
CA ALA A 209 -6.66 20.08 -10.90
C ALA A 209 -6.33 18.59 -10.68
N LEU A 210 -7.15 17.88 -9.90
CA LEU A 210 -6.85 16.51 -9.45
C LEU A 210 -7.61 15.41 -10.20
N GLN A 211 -8.62 15.75 -11.00
CA GLN A 211 -9.37 14.77 -11.82
C GLN A 211 -8.43 13.92 -12.71
N PRO A 212 -8.79 12.65 -12.99
CA PRO A 212 -8.02 11.82 -13.91
C PRO A 212 -7.88 12.51 -15.27
N LYS A 213 -6.64 12.72 -15.75
CA LYS A 213 -6.40 13.27 -17.10
C LYS A 213 -6.79 12.30 -18.21
N VAL A 214 -6.70 10.99 -17.94
CA VAL A 214 -7.05 9.90 -18.85
C VAL A 214 -7.76 8.80 -18.04
N PRO A 215 -8.89 8.25 -18.52
CA PRO A 215 -9.57 7.12 -17.88
C PRO A 215 -8.65 5.91 -17.68
N TYR A 216 -8.95 5.11 -16.65
CA TYR A 216 -8.11 3.97 -16.34
C TYR A 216 -8.16 2.90 -17.44
N THR A 217 -7.00 2.49 -17.97
CA THR A 217 -6.86 1.38 -18.91
C THR A 217 -5.77 0.43 -18.41
N PRO A 218 -6.06 -0.87 -18.21
CA PRO A 218 -5.05 -1.84 -17.78
C PRO A 218 -3.84 -1.86 -18.73
N LYS A 219 -2.63 -1.72 -18.18
CA LYS A 219 -1.40 -1.84 -18.98
C LYS A 219 -1.28 -3.28 -19.49
N SER A 220 -1.26 -3.48 -20.81
CA SER A 220 -0.87 -4.77 -21.37
C SER A 220 0.63 -4.95 -21.18
N SER A 221 1.04 -5.99 -20.46
CA SER A 221 2.44 -6.40 -20.36
C SER A 221 3.01 -6.62 -21.77
N LEU A 222 4.06 -5.88 -22.13
CA LEU A 222 4.85 -6.20 -23.33
C LEU A 222 5.61 -7.49 -23.01
N LYS A 223 5.32 -8.58 -23.73
CA LYS A 223 6.10 -9.81 -23.58
C LYS A 223 7.56 -9.50 -23.92
N ARG A 224 8.46 -9.63 -22.93
CA ARG A 224 9.90 -9.48 -23.15
C ARG A 224 10.38 -10.54 -24.15
N GLN A 225 10.92 -10.08 -25.28
CA GLN A 225 11.70 -10.93 -26.19
C GLN A 225 12.94 -11.50 -25.46
N PRO A 226 13.40 -12.71 -25.81
CA PRO A 226 14.57 -13.33 -25.19
C PRO A 226 15.84 -12.48 -25.39
N GLU A 227 16.71 -12.53 -24.39
CA GLU A 227 17.99 -11.79 -24.35
C GLU A 227 19.12 -12.76 -24.65
N THR A 228 19.36 -13.03 -25.94
CA THR A 228 20.29 -14.05 -26.42
C THR A 228 21.75 -13.61 -26.33
N LYS A 229 22.03 -12.32 -26.52
CA LYS A 229 23.38 -11.75 -26.43
C LYS A 229 23.36 -10.40 -25.73
N VAL A 230 23.85 -10.37 -24.49
CA VAL A 230 24.01 -9.13 -23.70
C VAL A 230 25.47 -8.71 -23.71
N ILE A 231 25.76 -7.51 -24.23
CA ILE A 231 27.10 -6.92 -24.24
C ILE A 231 27.25 -6.08 -22.95
N PRO A 232 28.21 -6.39 -22.08
CA PRO A 232 28.36 -5.71 -20.80
C PRO A 232 28.79 -4.25 -20.99
N GLY A 233 28.23 -3.36 -20.17
CA GLY A 233 28.55 -1.95 -20.17
C GLY A 233 29.86 -1.60 -19.49
N GLU A 234 30.26 -0.35 -19.60
CA GLU A 234 31.29 0.19 -18.71
C GLU A 234 30.70 0.31 -17.29
N PRO A 235 31.33 -0.27 -16.26
CA PRO A 235 30.88 -0.11 -14.89
C PRO A 235 31.12 1.32 -14.41
N ALA A 236 30.25 1.82 -13.52
CA ALA A 236 30.51 3.09 -12.84
C ALA A 236 31.90 3.07 -12.19
N PRO A 237 32.73 4.13 -12.34
CA PRO A 237 34.05 4.15 -11.76
C PRO A 237 33.92 3.89 -10.25
N LYS A 238 34.70 2.91 -9.78
CA LYS A 238 34.75 2.38 -8.40
C LYS A 238 33.77 1.25 -8.01
N VAL A 239 33.43 0.32 -8.91
CA VAL A 239 32.88 -1.00 -8.51
C VAL A 239 33.82 -1.78 -7.53
N GLY A 240 35.08 -1.33 -7.35
CA GLY A 240 36.04 -1.82 -6.33
C GLY A 240 36.20 -0.95 -5.07
N ARG A 241 35.21 -0.14 -4.65
CA ARG A 241 35.32 0.67 -3.40
C ARG A 241 35.65 -0.16 -2.17
N VAL A 242 35.05 -1.34 -2.06
CA VAL A 242 35.27 -2.26 -0.95
C VAL A 242 36.29 -3.32 -1.36
N PRO A 243 37.35 -3.56 -0.59
CA PRO A 243 38.34 -4.60 -0.87
C PRO A 243 37.76 -5.98 -0.54
N TRP A 244 36.86 -6.47 -1.40
CA TRP A 244 36.21 -7.77 -1.22
C TRP A 244 37.24 -8.90 -1.34
N VAL A 245 37.43 -9.63 -0.24
CA VAL A 245 38.21 -10.88 -0.23
C VAL A 245 37.31 -12.11 -0.32
N VAL A 246 36.02 -11.97 0.00
CA VAL A 246 35.03 -13.06 -0.10
C VAL A 246 34.19 -12.90 -1.37
N SER A 247 34.15 -13.96 -2.18
CA SER A 247 33.33 -14.01 -3.40
C SER A 247 31.83 -14.05 -3.07
N LEU A 248 31.05 -13.30 -3.85
CA LEU A 248 29.59 -13.27 -3.75
C LEU A 248 28.98 -14.31 -4.71
N PRO A 249 28.28 -15.36 -4.22
CA PRO A 249 27.66 -16.36 -5.10
C PRO A 249 26.67 -15.75 -6.09
N LYS A 250 26.49 -16.41 -7.26
CA LYS A 250 25.54 -15.96 -8.30
C LYS A 250 24.08 -16.20 -7.90
N SER A 251 23.82 -17.28 -7.17
CA SER A 251 22.53 -17.69 -6.60
C SER A 251 21.37 -17.57 -7.61
N ALA A 252 21.52 -18.16 -8.80
CA ALA A 252 20.48 -18.13 -9.83
C ALA A 252 19.22 -18.89 -9.38
N ILE A 253 18.05 -18.45 -9.87
CA ILE A 253 16.76 -19.12 -9.64
C ILE A 253 16.84 -20.53 -10.26
N PRO A 254 16.50 -21.61 -9.51
CA PRO A 254 16.45 -22.97 -10.06
C PRO A 254 15.50 -23.07 -11.25
N ALA A 255 15.89 -23.85 -12.27
CA ALA A 255 15.13 -23.94 -13.53
C ALA A 255 13.69 -24.46 -13.32
N ASP A 256 13.53 -25.48 -12.47
CA ASP A 256 12.22 -26.07 -12.17
C ASP A 256 11.29 -25.06 -11.48
N LEU A 257 11.82 -24.29 -10.51
CA LEU A 257 11.09 -23.22 -9.85
C LEU A 257 10.71 -22.11 -10.82
N LEU A 258 11.64 -21.71 -11.71
CA LEU A 258 11.39 -20.70 -12.73
C LEU A 258 10.26 -21.12 -13.68
N GLY A 259 10.24 -22.39 -14.09
CA GLY A 259 9.18 -22.96 -14.93
C GLY A 259 7.80 -22.84 -14.28
N MET A 260 7.69 -23.19 -13.00
CA MET A 260 6.43 -23.09 -12.25
C MET A 260 5.98 -21.64 -12.03
N LEU A 261 6.90 -20.74 -11.69
CA LEU A 261 6.59 -19.32 -11.48
C LEU A 261 6.22 -18.58 -12.77
N SER A 262 6.69 -19.07 -13.92
CA SER A 262 6.40 -18.48 -15.24
C SER A 262 5.05 -18.93 -15.83
N ASN A 263 4.37 -19.90 -15.21
CA ASN A 263 3.09 -20.41 -15.69
C ASN A 263 1.92 -19.49 -15.28
N GLU A 264 1.64 -18.48 -16.10
CA GLU A 264 0.56 -17.52 -15.84
C GLU A 264 -0.86 -18.11 -16.00
N GLN A 265 -1.00 -19.32 -16.55
CA GLN A 265 -2.31 -19.97 -16.76
C GLN A 265 -2.82 -20.70 -15.51
N GLU A 266 -1.93 -21.04 -14.59
CA GLU A 266 -2.27 -21.79 -13.39
C GLU A 266 -2.87 -20.88 -12.30
N PRO A 267 -3.95 -21.29 -11.62
CA PRO A 267 -4.47 -20.54 -10.48
C PRO A 267 -3.41 -20.38 -9.38
N LEU A 268 -3.29 -19.18 -8.81
CA LEU A 268 -2.33 -18.85 -7.75
C LEU A 268 -2.32 -19.88 -6.59
N SER A 269 -3.50 -20.35 -6.17
CA SER A 269 -3.64 -21.36 -5.10
C SER A 269 -3.01 -22.71 -5.45
N SER A 270 -3.08 -23.12 -6.72
CA SER A 270 -2.48 -24.37 -7.19
C SER A 270 -0.97 -24.22 -7.27
N THR A 271 -0.47 -23.09 -7.80
CA THR A 271 0.96 -22.80 -7.85
C THR A 271 1.59 -22.79 -6.44
N ILE A 272 0.92 -22.18 -5.45
CA ILE A 272 1.37 -22.18 -4.06
C ILE A 272 1.45 -23.60 -3.50
N THR A 273 0.39 -24.41 -3.70
CA THR A 273 0.36 -25.81 -3.25
C THR A 273 1.47 -26.64 -3.89
N ASN A 274 1.69 -26.50 -5.20
CA ASN A 274 2.71 -27.25 -5.92
C ASN A 274 4.12 -26.85 -5.47
N ILE A 275 4.41 -25.55 -5.34
CA ILE A 275 5.70 -25.07 -4.82
C ILE A 275 5.92 -25.57 -3.39
N ARG A 276 4.90 -25.50 -2.53
CA ARG A 276 4.97 -25.98 -1.15
C ARG A 276 5.34 -27.46 -1.09
N ASN A 277 4.67 -28.30 -1.89
CA ASN A 277 4.88 -29.74 -1.87
C ASN A 277 6.22 -30.16 -2.51
N THR A 278 6.73 -29.38 -3.45
CA THR A 278 7.94 -29.73 -4.22
C THR A 278 9.22 -29.20 -3.57
N PHE A 279 9.22 -27.94 -3.12
CA PHE A 279 10.46 -27.25 -2.75
C PHE A 279 10.55 -26.85 -1.28
N ILE A 280 9.42 -26.70 -0.59
CA ILE A 280 9.39 -26.22 0.80
C ILE A 280 9.32 -27.40 1.76
N PRO A 281 10.35 -27.61 2.62
CA PRO A 281 10.29 -28.64 3.65
C PRO A 281 9.08 -28.49 4.58
N ARG A 282 8.52 -29.62 5.04
CA ARG A 282 7.34 -29.65 5.93
C ARG A 282 7.60 -29.05 7.30
N THR A 283 8.83 -29.12 7.78
CA THR A 283 9.25 -28.59 9.08
C THR A 283 10.41 -27.63 8.90
N LEU A 284 10.41 -26.57 9.71
CA LEU A 284 11.50 -25.59 9.75
C LEU A 284 12.38 -25.89 10.96
N ASN A 285 13.63 -26.30 10.71
CA ASN A 285 14.66 -26.62 11.71
C ASN A 285 16.05 -26.27 11.15
N SER A 286 17.11 -26.50 11.93
CA SER A 286 18.48 -26.12 11.52
C SER A 286 18.94 -26.71 10.18
N ALA A 287 18.49 -27.92 9.82
CA ALA A 287 18.87 -28.58 8.58
C ALA A 287 18.09 -28.04 7.36
N THR A 288 16.81 -27.69 7.55
CA THR A 288 15.90 -27.26 6.47
C THR A 288 15.88 -25.74 6.27
N TYR A 289 16.35 -24.98 7.27
CA TYR A 289 16.29 -23.52 7.31
C TYR A 289 16.78 -22.84 6.03
N SER A 290 18.02 -23.14 5.64
CA SER A 290 18.65 -22.49 4.48
C SER A 290 17.91 -22.83 3.19
N ILE A 291 17.42 -24.05 3.05
CA ILE A 291 16.67 -24.50 1.86
C ILE A 291 15.36 -23.70 1.78
N THR A 292 14.56 -23.68 2.85
CA THR A 292 13.28 -22.97 2.91
C THR A 292 13.43 -21.51 2.50
N PHE A 293 14.33 -20.77 3.15
CA PHE A 293 14.46 -19.34 2.88
C PHE A 293 15.11 -19.03 1.53
N LYS A 294 15.98 -19.90 0.98
CA LYS A 294 16.50 -19.71 -0.39
C LYS A 294 15.37 -19.77 -1.42
N TYR A 295 14.46 -20.72 -1.30
CA TYR A 295 13.30 -20.81 -2.19
C TYR A 295 12.37 -19.60 -2.07
N LEU A 296 12.08 -19.16 -0.85
CA LEU A 296 11.27 -17.95 -0.63
C LEU A 296 11.92 -16.70 -1.24
N LEU A 297 13.23 -16.54 -1.10
CA LEU A 297 13.97 -15.42 -1.71
C LEU A 297 13.93 -15.46 -3.23
N TRP A 298 14.09 -16.63 -3.86
CA TRP A 298 13.99 -16.74 -5.32
C TRP A 298 12.58 -16.42 -5.84
N ILE A 299 11.54 -16.83 -5.12
CA ILE A 299 10.14 -16.51 -5.45
C ILE A 299 9.90 -15.00 -5.37
N GLU A 300 10.42 -14.34 -4.32
CA GLU A 300 10.34 -12.90 -4.17
C GLU A 300 11.13 -12.17 -5.26
N GLU A 301 12.36 -12.62 -5.52
CA GLU A 301 13.24 -12.07 -6.55
C GLU A 301 12.57 -12.13 -7.94
N PHE A 302 11.96 -13.26 -8.29
CA PHE A 302 11.22 -13.43 -9.54
C PHE A 302 10.09 -12.40 -9.66
N LYS A 303 9.29 -12.24 -8.61
CA LYS A 303 8.19 -11.26 -8.61
C LYS A 303 8.71 -9.83 -8.74
N MET A 304 9.77 -9.49 -8.02
CA MET A 304 10.40 -8.17 -8.10
C MET A 304 10.93 -7.87 -9.50
N ASP A 305 11.56 -8.84 -10.19
CA ASP A 305 12.05 -8.65 -11.56
C ASP A 305 10.89 -8.52 -12.57
N ARG A 306 9.83 -9.32 -12.42
CA ARG A 306 8.58 -9.19 -13.21
C ARG A 306 7.86 -7.86 -13.01
N GLU A 307 7.99 -7.27 -11.82
CA GLU A 307 7.50 -5.92 -11.56
C GLU A 307 8.43 -4.82 -12.07
N MET A 308 9.68 -5.11 -12.46
CA MET A 308 10.50 -4.10 -13.13
C MET A 308 10.05 -3.88 -14.58
N GLU A 309 9.38 -4.86 -15.19
CA GLU A 309 9.00 -4.87 -16.61
C GLU A 309 7.93 -3.83 -16.95
N GLN A 310 7.07 -3.50 -15.99
CA GLN A 310 6.07 -2.44 -16.13
C GLN A 310 6.69 -1.04 -16.32
N TYR A 311 7.98 -0.89 -16.02
CA TYR A 311 8.76 0.33 -16.24
C TYR A 311 9.55 0.29 -17.54
N ASP A 312 9.59 -0.84 -18.28
CA ASP A 312 10.28 -0.92 -19.56
C ASP A 312 9.74 0.16 -20.51
N ILE A 313 10.64 0.84 -21.21
CA ILE A 313 10.32 1.94 -22.11
C ILE A 313 10.57 1.45 -23.53
N SER A 314 9.60 1.62 -24.42
CA SER A 314 9.75 1.30 -25.83
C SER A 314 9.94 2.55 -26.67
N SER A 315 10.71 2.44 -27.75
CA SER A 315 10.82 3.48 -28.78
C SER A 315 11.23 4.86 -28.24
N THR A 316 12.18 4.91 -27.30
CA THR A 316 12.73 6.15 -26.74
C THR A 316 14.04 6.55 -27.41
N ARG A 317 14.56 7.75 -27.09
CA ARG A 317 15.85 8.26 -27.56
C ARG A 317 16.82 8.40 -26.40
N LEU A 318 18.11 8.31 -26.70
CA LEU A 318 19.18 8.62 -25.76
C LEU A 318 19.84 9.94 -26.16
N GLU A 319 20.04 10.82 -25.19
CA GLU A 319 20.74 12.08 -25.40
C GLU A 319 22.21 11.92 -25.06
N ARG A 320 23.09 12.10 -26.06
CA ARG A 320 24.53 12.04 -25.81
C ARG A 320 25.02 13.40 -25.31
N GLN A 321 25.51 13.43 -24.08
CA GLN A 321 26.17 14.60 -23.49
C GLN A 321 27.53 14.19 -22.95
N SER A 322 28.61 14.75 -23.52
CA SER A 322 29.99 14.37 -23.20
C SER A 322 30.21 12.84 -23.35
N SER A 323 30.69 12.17 -22.30
CA SER A 323 30.95 10.72 -22.27
C SER A 323 29.75 9.87 -21.83
N PHE A 324 28.57 10.47 -21.63
CA PHE A 324 27.37 9.78 -21.13
C PHE A 324 26.22 9.80 -22.14
N TYR A 325 25.39 8.75 -22.07
CA TYR A 325 24.10 8.66 -22.73
C TYR A 325 23.00 8.86 -21.68
N TYR A 326 22.27 9.96 -21.76
CA TYR A 326 21.18 10.28 -20.87
C TYR A 326 19.87 9.66 -21.36
N LEU A 327 19.20 8.97 -20.45
CA LEU A 327 17.88 8.38 -20.65
C LEU A 327 16.89 9.09 -19.73
N MET A 328 15.84 9.66 -20.31
CA MET A 328 14.68 10.14 -19.56
C MET A 328 13.91 8.95 -18.99
N VAL A 329 13.69 8.96 -17.68
CA VAL A 329 12.98 7.88 -16.97
C VAL A 329 11.78 8.47 -16.22
N PRO A 330 10.57 8.37 -16.80
CA PRO A 330 9.36 8.82 -16.12
C PRO A 330 9.19 8.13 -14.76
N GLY A 331 9.00 8.92 -13.69
CA GLY A 331 8.85 8.40 -12.31
C GLY A 331 10.16 8.18 -11.54
N LEU A 332 11.32 8.51 -12.12
CA LEU A 332 12.63 8.36 -11.46
C LEU A 332 12.75 9.16 -10.14
N ALA A 333 12.27 10.40 -10.12
CA ALA A 333 12.23 11.24 -8.91
C ALA A 333 11.48 10.58 -7.75
N GLU A 334 10.50 9.73 -8.08
CA GLU A 334 9.67 8.97 -7.14
C GLU A 334 10.28 7.59 -6.80
N LYS A 335 11.49 7.30 -7.28
CA LYS A 335 12.21 6.02 -7.20
C LYS A 335 11.44 4.86 -7.84
N ARG A 336 10.73 5.10 -8.95
CA ARG A 336 9.96 4.10 -9.69
C ARG A 336 10.12 4.27 -11.20
N PRO A 337 11.02 3.50 -11.86
CA PRO A 337 11.83 2.43 -11.30
C PRO A 337 12.88 2.95 -10.31
N SER A 338 13.21 2.14 -9.30
CA SER A 338 14.32 2.47 -8.40
C SER A 338 15.61 2.19 -9.14
N VAL A 339 16.31 3.26 -9.52
CA VAL A 339 17.61 3.19 -10.18
C VAL A 339 18.64 3.90 -9.30
N LEU A 340 19.73 3.21 -9.00
CA LEU A 340 20.86 3.71 -8.23
C LEU A 340 22.11 3.73 -9.10
N VAL A 341 23.08 4.56 -8.72
CA VAL A 341 24.42 4.51 -9.30
C VAL A 341 25.02 3.12 -9.05
N GLY A 342 25.51 2.50 -10.12
CA GLY A 342 26.00 1.12 -10.14
C GLY A 342 24.98 0.07 -10.61
N ASP A 343 23.71 0.45 -10.81
CA ASP A 343 22.74 -0.42 -11.48
C ASP A 343 23.05 -0.53 -12.99
N TYR A 344 22.46 -1.53 -13.64
CA TYR A 344 22.59 -1.73 -15.08
C TYR A 344 21.21 -1.65 -15.74
N ILE A 345 21.11 -0.87 -16.81
CA ILE A 345 19.91 -0.76 -17.64
C ILE A 345 20.22 -1.41 -18.99
N ARG A 346 19.33 -2.27 -19.49
CA ARG A 346 19.54 -2.94 -20.78
C ARG A 346 18.89 -2.13 -21.89
N VAL A 347 19.62 -1.94 -22.98
CA VAL A 347 19.18 -1.18 -24.14
C VAL A 347 19.31 -2.01 -25.42
N HIS A 348 18.25 -2.01 -26.23
CA HIS A 348 18.23 -2.60 -27.57
C HIS A 348 18.01 -1.50 -28.60
N ILE A 349 18.81 -1.49 -29.66
CA ILE A 349 18.73 -0.48 -30.72
C ILE A 349 17.79 -0.99 -31.80
N HIS A 350 16.78 -0.19 -32.19
CA HIS A 350 15.87 -0.54 -33.28
C HIS A 350 16.65 -0.74 -34.58
N GLY A 351 16.46 -1.88 -35.25
CA GLY A 351 17.22 -2.27 -36.45
C GLY A 351 18.48 -3.10 -36.17
N SER A 352 18.86 -3.31 -34.90
CA SER A 352 19.89 -4.29 -34.54
C SER A 352 19.31 -5.73 -34.50
N PRO A 353 20.13 -6.79 -34.61
CA PRO A 353 19.65 -8.16 -34.56
C PRO A 353 18.81 -8.44 -33.30
N GLU A 354 17.67 -9.10 -33.46
CA GLU A 354 16.82 -9.48 -32.34
C GLU A 354 17.61 -10.26 -31.27
N GLY A 355 17.39 -9.92 -30.01
CA GLY A 355 18.08 -10.53 -28.87
C GLY A 355 19.48 -9.97 -28.56
N LYS A 356 20.01 -9.03 -29.35
CA LYS A 356 21.22 -8.26 -29.00
C LYS A 356 20.88 -7.08 -28.09
N TRP A 357 21.39 -7.11 -26.87
CA TRP A 357 21.19 -6.05 -25.86
C TRP A 357 22.54 -5.51 -25.39
N PHE A 358 22.56 -4.25 -24.97
CA PHE A 358 23.71 -3.59 -24.37
C PHE A 358 23.38 -3.20 -22.93
N GLU A 359 24.27 -3.50 -22.00
CA GLU A 359 24.15 -2.99 -20.63
C GLU A 359 24.73 -1.58 -20.56
N GLY A 360 23.92 -0.65 -20.08
CA GLY A 360 24.33 0.70 -19.71
C GLY A 360 24.55 0.74 -18.21
N GLY A 361 25.80 0.89 -17.78
CA GLY A 361 26.13 1.10 -16.39
C GLY A 361 25.65 2.48 -15.94
N VAL A 362 24.82 2.55 -14.90
CA VAL A 362 24.31 3.81 -14.37
C VAL A 362 25.41 4.53 -13.60
N HIS A 363 25.86 5.65 -14.14
CA HIS A 363 26.91 6.48 -13.54
C HIS A 363 26.36 7.71 -12.82
N VAL A 364 25.25 8.25 -13.34
CA VAL A 364 24.63 9.47 -12.85
C VAL A 364 23.13 9.22 -12.73
N VAL A 365 22.54 9.63 -11.62
CA VAL A 365 21.08 9.64 -11.42
C VAL A 365 20.69 11.07 -11.07
N ARG A 366 19.96 11.75 -11.96
CA ARG A 366 19.37 13.07 -11.70
C ARG A 366 17.89 12.91 -11.31
N LEU A 367 17.14 14.02 -11.25
CA LEU A 367 15.73 14.01 -10.89
C LEU A 367 14.88 13.21 -11.90
N GLU A 368 15.11 13.39 -13.20
CA GLU A 368 14.27 12.83 -14.26
C GLU A 368 15.03 11.99 -15.30
N ASP A 369 16.37 12.04 -15.27
CA ASP A 369 17.23 11.31 -16.21
C ASP A 369 18.30 10.47 -15.50
N VAL A 370 18.82 9.47 -16.22
CA VAL A 370 19.97 8.66 -15.82
C VAL A 370 21.06 8.73 -16.87
N GLY A 371 22.29 8.99 -16.44
CA GLY A 371 23.49 8.97 -17.28
C GLY A 371 24.09 7.58 -17.33
N LEU A 372 24.12 6.99 -18.53
CA LEU A 372 24.57 5.63 -18.80
C LEU A 372 25.90 5.64 -19.56
N LYS A 373 26.76 4.65 -19.28
CA LYS A 373 27.88 4.30 -20.15
C LYS A 373 27.75 2.86 -20.63
N PHE A 374 28.05 2.67 -21.90
CA PHE A 374 27.96 1.38 -22.58
C PHE A 374 29.34 0.92 -23.04
N HIS A 375 29.42 -0.32 -23.51
CA HIS A 375 30.59 -0.82 -24.20
C HIS A 375 30.98 0.07 -25.39
N LYS A 376 32.27 0.12 -25.74
CA LYS A 376 32.79 0.92 -26.87
C LYS A 376 32.12 0.63 -28.22
N SER A 377 31.55 -0.56 -28.39
CA SER A 377 30.80 -0.96 -29.60
C SER A 377 29.36 -0.45 -29.63
N PHE A 378 28.91 0.28 -28.61
CA PHE A 378 27.58 0.90 -28.57
C PHE A 378 27.65 2.25 -29.27
N ASN A 379 27.00 2.34 -30.43
CA ASN A 379 26.92 3.55 -31.22
C ASN A 379 25.47 3.76 -31.65
N VAL A 380 24.92 4.92 -31.32
CA VAL A 380 23.52 5.30 -31.55
C VAL A 380 23.51 6.72 -32.08
N SER A 381 22.90 6.94 -33.23
CA SER A 381 22.67 8.27 -33.79
C SER A 381 21.53 8.97 -33.04
N PRO A 382 21.48 10.32 -32.97
CA PRO A 382 20.41 11.05 -32.27
C PRO A 382 18.99 10.76 -32.79
N SER A 383 18.88 10.27 -34.04
CA SER A 383 17.62 9.85 -34.67
C SER A 383 17.14 8.47 -34.24
N ASP A 384 18.05 7.61 -33.78
CA ASP A 384 17.79 6.21 -33.53
C ASP A 384 16.89 6.04 -32.32
N ARG A 385 16.02 5.02 -32.40
CA ARG A 385 15.14 4.64 -31.31
C ARG A 385 15.65 3.39 -30.62
N VAL A 386 15.43 3.34 -29.32
CA VAL A 386 15.87 2.24 -28.48
C VAL A 386 14.74 1.76 -27.60
N ASP A 387 14.78 0.46 -27.29
CA ASP A 387 13.99 -0.13 -26.23
C ASP A 387 14.85 -0.30 -24.98
N VAL A 388 14.27 0.00 -23.84
CA VAL A 388 14.93 0.02 -22.54
C VAL A 388 14.26 -0.97 -21.63
N ARG A 389 15.07 -1.82 -20.99
CA ARG A 389 14.65 -2.75 -19.97
C ARG A 389 15.33 -2.47 -18.64
N PHE A 390 14.52 -2.38 -17.61
CA PHE A 390 15.03 -2.28 -16.24
C PHE A 390 15.19 -3.68 -15.65
N LYS A 391 16.33 -3.92 -15.00
CA LYS A 391 16.62 -5.17 -14.31
C LYS A 391 16.73 -4.93 -12.82
N LEU A 392 16.26 -5.89 -12.03
CA LEU A 392 16.41 -5.85 -10.58
C LEU A 392 17.90 -5.86 -10.20
N ASN A 393 18.31 -4.94 -9.32
CA ASN A 393 19.60 -5.07 -8.65
C ASN A 393 19.55 -6.24 -7.66
N ARG A 394 20.11 -7.39 -8.08
CA ARG A 394 20.12 -8.64 -7.28
C ARG A 394 21.09 -8.59 -6.10
N TYR A 395 21.86 -7.52 -5.91
CA TYR A 395 22.90 -7.48 -4.87
C TYR A 395 22.36 -7.73 -3.46
N PRO A 396 21.28 -7.06 -2.97
CA PRO A 396 20.75 -7.34 -1.64
C PRO A 396 20.27 -8.79 -1.48
N MET A 397 19.57 -9.34 -2.48
CA MET A 397 19.10 -10.73 -2.44
C MET A 397 20.25 -11.74 -2.44
N ARG A 398 21.29 -11.50 -3.24
CA ARG A 398 22.50 -12.34 -3.28
C ARG A 398 23.26 -12.31 -1.96
N ARG A 399 23.26 -11.19 -1.22
CA ARG A 399 23.84 -11.13 0.14
C ARG A 399 23.05 -11.95 1.14
N GLN A 400 21.73 -11.98 1.03
CA GLN A 400 20.89 -12.86 1.85
C GLN A 400 21.17 -14.34 1.51
N HIS A 401 21.26 -14.71 0.23
CA HIS A 401 21.68 -16.05 -0.17
C HIS A 401 23.07 -16.42 0.37
N GLN A 402 24.04 -15.51 0.28
CA GLN A 402 25.39 -15.73 0.82
C GLN A 402 25.36 -16.01 2.34
N ALA A 403 24.52 -15.30 3.09
CA ALA A 403 24.32 -15.54 4.50
C ALA A 403 23.69 -16.92 4.77
N LEU A 404 22.74 -17.34 3.93
CA LEU A 404 22.11 -18.66 4.01
C LEU A 404 23.05 -19.81 3.64
N ASP A 405 24.05 -19.55 2.79
CA ASP A 405 25.07 -20.52 2.39
C ASP A 405 26.18 -20.69 3.45
N GLN A 406 26.27 -19.81 4.47
CA GLN A 406 27.27 -19.95 5.52
C GLN A 406 27.01 -21.17 6.40
N ASN A 407 28.07 -21.92 6.75
CA ASN A 407 27.96 -23.01 7.71
C ASN A 407 27.67 -22.46 9.12
N PHE A 408 26.43 -22.58 9.57
CA PHE A 408 25.94 -21.97 10.81
C PHE A 408 25.04 -22.95 11.57
N SER A 409 25.58 -23.54 12.64
CA SER A 409 24.95 -24.60 13.44
C SER A 409 24.48 -24.14 14.82
N LEU A 410 24.44 -22.83 15.09
CA LEU A 410 24.10 -22.31 16.43
C LEU A 410 22.60 -22.47 16.72
N ALA A 411 22.23 -23.61 17.30
CA ALA A 411 20.83 -23.94 17.64
C ALA A 411 20.21 -22.90 18.57
N HIS A 412 20.97 -22.42 19.57
CA HIS A 412 20.53 -21.37 20.49
C HIS A 412 20.15 -20.05 19.81
N VAL A 413 20.66 -19.78 18.60
CA VAL A 413 20.28 -18.62 17.79
C VAL A 413 19.08 -18.95 16.90
N MET A 414 19.16 -20.04 16.15
CA MET A 414 18.18 -20.33 15.09
C MET A 414 16.85 -20.84 15.64
N PHE A 415 16.92 -21.77 16.60
CA PHE A 415 15.78 -22.48 17.19
C PHE A 415 16.00 -22.63 18.71
N PRO A 416 15.87 -21.53 19.48
CA PRO A 416 16.06 -21.56 20.92
C PRO A 416 15.13 -22.55 21.62
N SER A 417 15.59 -23.11 22.73
CA SER A 417 14.85 -24.05 23.57
C SER A 417 15.11 -23.71 25.02
N GLN A 418 14.41 -24.36 25.95
CA GLN A 418 14.53 -24.05 27.38
C GLN A 418 15.98 -24.21 27.90
N ALA A 419 16.78 -25.10 27.31
CA ALA A 419 18.19 -25.29 27.65
C ALA A 419 19.08 -24.07 27.33
N HIS A 420 18.63 -23.20 26.42
CA HIS A 420 19.37 -22.00 26.01
C HIS A 420 18.94 -20.74 26.78
N ILE A 421 17.96 -20.87 27.68
CA ILE A 421 17.44 -19.76 28.49
C ILE A 421 18.13 -19.77 29.85
N PRO A 422 18.62 -18.62 30.35
CA PRO A 422 19.15 -18.53 31.70
C PRO A 422 18.17 -19.07 32.76
N SER A 423 18.65 -19.87 33.70
CA SER A 423 17.81 -20.44 34.77
C SER A 423 17.23 -19.35 35.67
N THR A 424 18.04 -18.34 36.00
CA THR A 424 17.66 -17.18 36.79
C THR A 424 17.61 -15.91 35.94
N VAL A 425 16.81 -14.94 36.39
CA VAL A 425 16.80 -13.61 35.79
C VAL A 425 18.11 -12.91 36.16
N PRO A 426 18.90 -12.40 35.19
CA PRO A 426 20.11 -11.67 35.50
C PRO A 426 19.78 -10.43 36.35
N ASN A 427 20.54 -10.24 37.43
CA ASN A 427 20.37 -9.13 38.36
C ASN A 427 21.04 -7.84 37.81
N SER A 428 20.81 -6.72 38.49
CA SER A 428 21.41 -5.43 38.17
C SER A 428 22.85 -5.25 38.68
N GLN A 429 23.51 -6.30 39.18
CA GLN A 429 24.91 -6.18 39.59
C GLN A 429 25.79 -5.85 38.38
N GLY A 430 26.75 -4.95 38.55
CA GLY A 430 27.61 -4.51 37.45
C GLY A 430 26.94 -3.55 36.46
N ILE A 431 25.76 -3.00 36.78
CA ILE A 431 25.25 -1.80 36.12
C ILE A 431 25.89 -0.58 36.76
N TYR A 432 26.58 0.21 35.95
CA TYR A 432 27.22 1.45 36.36
C TYR A 432 26.22 2.61 36.34
N GLU A 433 26.68 3.82 36.69
CA GLU A 433 25.86 5.02 36.57
C GLU A 433 25.24 5.13 35.16
N LEU A 434 23.91 5.28 35.14
CA LEU A 434 23.11 5.32 33.92
C LEU A 434 23.34 6.64 33.21
N HIS A 435 23.60 6.61 31.90
CA HIS A 435 23.74 7.84 31.13
C HIS A 435 22.39 8.58 31.01
N ASN A 436 21.29 7.85 30.84
CA ASN A 436 19.96 8.43 30.89
C ASN A 436 19.29 8.21 32.26
N PRO A 437 19.15 9.26 33.10
CA PRO A 437 18.57 9.12 34.44
C PRO A 437 17.08 8.73 34.43
N LEU A 438 16.35 8.97 33.33
CA LEU A 438 14.94 8.57 33.19
C LEU A 438 14.75 7.05 33.21
N ILE A 439 15.81 6.29 32.92
CA ILE A 439 15.80 4.82 32.96
C ILE A 439 15.77 4.30 34.40
N ALA A 440 16.35 5.02 35.37
CA ALA A 440 16.41 4.59 36.76
C ALA A 440 15.01 4.33 37.35
N GLY A 441 14.04 5.18 37.00
CA GLY A 441 12.63 5.02 37.37
C GLY A 441 11.83 4.08 36.47
N ASN A 442 12.46 3.33 35.56
CA ASN A 442 11.80 2.47 34.59
C ASN A 442 12.28 1.02 34.71
N GLY A 443 11.64 0.27 35.63
CA GLY A 443 11.97 -1.13 35.94
C GLY A 443 12.17 -2.03 34.72
N PRO A 444 11.24 -2.07 33.73
CA PRO A 444 11.44 -2.86 32.52
C PRO A 444 12.68 -2.46 31.70
N GLN A 445 12.96 -1.16 31.53
CA GLN A 445 14.17 -0.76 30.81
C GLN A 445 15.44 -1.17 31.57
N LEU A 446 15.46 -0.97 32.89
CA LEU A 446 16.58 -1.37 33.73
C LEU A 446 16.81 -2.89 33.72
N GLN A 447 15.73 -3.67 33.80
CA GLN A 447 15.79 -5.12 33.69
C GLN A 447 16.31 -5.56 32.32
N ALA A 448 15.89 -4.93 31.23
CA ALA A 448 16.40 -5.24 29.90
C ALA A 448 17.93 -5.00 29.81
N ILE A 449 18.41 -3.87 30.33
CA ILE A 449 19.83 -3.53 30.37
C ILE A 449 20.61 -4.57 31.19
N ALA A 450 20.15 -4.87 32.41
CA ALA A 450 20.74 -5.90 33.27
C ALA A 450 20.83 -7.26 32.57
N SER A 451 19.75 -7.67 31.89
CA SER A 451 19.66 -8.96 31.20
C SER A 451 20.59 -9.05 29.99
N ILE A 452 20.91 -7.92 29.35
CA ILE A 452 21.83 -7.84 28.21
C ILE A 452 23.28 -7.82 28.69
N VAL A 453 23.61 -6.95 29.65
CA VAL A 453 24.98 -6.74 30.16
C VAL A 453 25.52 -7.97 30.91
N ASN A 454 24.64 -8.72 31.57
CA ASN A 454 24.99 -9.90 32.37
C ASN A 454 24.61 -11.22 31.67
N ARG A 455 24.42 -11.20 30.34
CA ARG A 455 24.00 -12.39 29.60
C ARG A 455 25.15 -13.41 29.49
N PRO A 456 24.92 -14.69 29.84
CA PRO A 456 25.91 -15.75 29.59
C PRO A 456 26.15 -15.99 28.10
N ALA A 457 27.37 -16.38 27.73
CA ALA A 457 27.69 -16.85 26.39
C ALA A 457 26.83 -18.08 26.02
N GLY A 458 26.51 -18.26 24.73
CA GLY A 458 25.63 -19.34 24.25
C GLY A 458 24.14 -19.19 24.60
N SER A 459 23.74 -18.09 25.25
CA SER A 459 22.33 -17.81 25.53
C SER A 459 21.55 -17.53 24.24
N ALA A 460 20.26 -17.84 24.25
CA ALA A 460 19.36 -17.45 23.17
C ALA A 460 19.38 -15.94 22.89
N PRO A 461 19.02 -15.48 21.68
CA PRO A 461 18.84 -14.07 21.37
C PRO A 461 17.94 -13.38 22.40
N PHE A 462 18.33 -12.23 22.90
CA PHE A 462 17.50 -11.46 23.83
C PHE A 462 16.62 -10.47 23.06
N VAL A 463 15.34 -10.38 23.40
CA VAL A 463 14.37 -9.51 22.72
C VAL A 463 14.00 -8.33 23.61
N ILE A 464 14.26 -7.11 23.13
CA ILE A 464 13.60 -5.90 23.63
C ILE A 464 12.32 -5.72 22.81
N PHE A 465 11.21 -6.19 23.36
CA PHE A 465 9.89 -5.91 22.81
C PHE A 465 9.47 -4.50 23.23
N GLY A 466 9.62 -3.53 22.34
CA GLY A 466 9.15 -2.18 22.62
C GLY A 466 8.04 -1.74 21.69
N PRO A 467 6.81 -1.64 22.19
CA PRO A 467 5.72 -0.93 21.54
C PRO A 467 6.08 0.52 21.14
N PRO A 468 5.26 1.22 20.32
CA PRO A 468 5.53 2.58 19.88
C PRO A 468 5.85 3.51 21.04
N GLY A 469 6.84 4.39 20.89
CA GLY A 469 7.15 5.42 21.89
C GLY A 469 7.74 4.93 23.23
N THR A 470 8.09 3.65 23.36
CA THR A 470 8.57 3.08 24.64
C THR A 470 10.06 3.22 24.92
N GLY A 471 10.81 3.84 24.02
CA GLY A 471 12.23 4.10 24.20
C GLY A 471 13.17 2.94 23.84
N LYS A 472 12.77 1.99 22.98
CA LYS A 472 13.62 0.88 22.48
C LYS A 472 15.07 1.28 22.20
N THR A 473 15.25 2.23 21.29
CA THR A 473 16.57 2.70 20.88
C THR A 473 17.32 3.38 22.02
N VAL A 474 16.62 3.97 23.00
CA VAL A 474 17.26 4.55 24.21
C VAL A 474 17.81 3.42 25.07
N THR A 475 16.99 2.40 25.34
CA THR A 475 17.40 1.21 26.11
C THR A 475 18.54 0.46 25.44
N MET A 476 18.52 0.33 24.12
CA MET A 476 19.61 -0.29 23.35
C MET A 476 20.91 0.51 23.46
N VAL A 477 20.87 1.83 23.27
CA VAL A 477 22.03 2.72 23.38
C VAL A 477 22.63 2.65 24.78
N GLU A 478 21.81 2.73 25.83
CA GLU A 478 22.27 2.55 27.22
C GLU A 478 22.93 1.18 27.42
N SER A 479 22.31 0.10 26.91
CA SER A 479 22.89 -1.25 27.01
C SER A 479 24.29 -1.33 26.37
N ILE A 480 24.47 -0.72 25.20
CA ILE A 480 25.76 -0.65 24.51
C ILE A 480 26.80 0.07 25.38
N LEU A 481 26.46 1.22 25.95
CA LEU A 481 27.38 1.99 26.79
C LEU A 481 27.75 1.23 28.08
N GLN A 482 26.78 0.54 28.71
CA GLN A 482 27.03 -0.28 29.89
C GLN A 482 27.95 -1.48 29.59
N ILE A 483 27.77 -2.14 28.43
CA ILE A 483 28.69 -3.18 27.96
C ILE A 483 30.11 -2.62 27.83
N LEU A 484 30.28 -1.46 27.19
CA LEU A 484 31.60 -0.85 26.99
C LEU A 484 32.25 -0.37 28.29
N LYS A 485 31.47 0.03 29.29
CA LYS A 485 31.95 0.36 30.64
C LYS A 485 32.44 -0.89 31.38
N LYS A 486 31.70 -2.01 31.24
CA LYS A 486 32.04 -3.29 31.88
C LYS A 486 33.24 -3.97 31.22
N ASP A 487 33.31 -3.94 29.90
CA ASP A 487 34.36 -4.53 29.09
C ASP A 487 34.81 -3.56 27.99
N SER A 488 35.95 -2.90 28.21
CA SER A 488 36.53 -1.96 27.26
C SER A 488 37.05 -2.62 25.98
N LYS A 489 37.20 -3.95 25.96
CA LYS A 489 37.58 -4.73 24.77
C LYS A 489 36.38 -5.20 23.96
N ALA A 490 35.16 -5.02 24.45
CA ALA A 490 33.96 -5.44 23.75
C ALA A 490 33.87 -4.80 22.36
N LYS A 491 33.48 -5.62 21.38
CA LYS A 491 33.29 -5.23 19.98
C LYS A 491 31.83 -5.44 19.61
N ILE A 492 31.17 -4.38 19.18
CA ILE A 492 29.72 -4.33 19.01
C ILE A 492 29.38 -4.00 17.55
N LEU A 493 28.58 -4.86 16.92
CA LEU A 493 27.99 -4.59 15.62
C LEU A 493 26.52 -4.25 15.81
N VAL A 494 26.10 -3.05 15.40
CA VAL A 494 24.70 -2.63 15.40
C VAL A 494 24.19 -2.60 13.97
N CYS A 495 23.08 -3.28 13.73
CA CYS A 495 22.45 -3.41 12.42
C CYS A 495 21.00 -2.92 12.45
N THR A 496 20.54 -2.34 11.34
CA THR A 496 19.14 -1.95 11.15
C THR A 496 18.67 -2.27 9.73
N PRO A 497 17.38 -2.53 9.48
CA PRO A 497 16.88 -2.66 8.11
C PRO A 497 16.92 -1.35 7.31
N SER A 498 16.85 -0.20 7.98
CA SER A 498 16.78 1.12 7.32
C SER A 498 17.94 2.05 7.67
N ASN A 499 18.37 2.87 6.70
CA ASN A 499 19.45 3.86 6.91
C ASN A 499 19.11 4.89 7.99
N SER A 500 17.86 5.36 8.05
CA SER A 500 17.41 6.33 9.04
C SER A 500 17.50 5.80 10.48
N ALA A 501 17.20 4.51 10.69
CA ALA A 501 17.36 3.89 12.00
C ALA A 501 18.84 3.78 12.40
N ALA A 502 19.72 3.37 11.49
CA ALA A 502 21.16 3.31 11.76
C ALA A 502 21.75 4.70 12.05
N ASP A 503 21.27 5.73 11.35
CA ASP A 503 21.68 7.11 11.60
C ASP A 503 21.23 7.60 12.98
N LEU A 504 19.99 7.29 13.39
CA LEU A 504 19.47 7.61 14.73
C LEU A 504 20.28 6.95 15.86
N VAL A 505 20.78 5.72 15.64
CA VAL A 505 21.66 5.05 16.61
C VAL A 505 22.98 5.81 16.75
N VAL A 506 23.61 6.21 15.63
CA VAL A 506 24.85 6.98 15.66
C VAL A 506 24.65 8.38 16.25
N SER A 507 23.53 9.03 15.93
CA SER A 507 23.22 10.35 16.48
C SER A 507 23.09 10.36 18.01
N ARG A 508 22.80 9.20 18.62
CA ARG A 508 22.75 9.02 20.08
C ARG A 508 24.09 8.59 20.66
N LEU A 509 24.74 7.59 20.06
CA LEU A 509 26.03 7.09 20.55
C LEU A 509 27.16 8.12 20.44
N ARG A 510 27.07 9.08 19.51
CA ARG A 510 28.09 10.12 19.32
C ARG A 510 28.27 11.05 20.53
N HIS A 511 27.32 11.08 21.46
CA HIS A 511 27.44 11.87 22.68
C HIS A 511 28.50 11.29 23.64
N ASP A 512 28.73 9.98 23.58
CA ASP A 512 29.65 9.25 24.46
C ASP A 512 30.86 8.66 23.72
N LEU A 513 30.73 8.44 22.41
CA LEU A 513 31.76 7.82 21.58
C LEU A 513 32.27 8.78 20.50
N ASP A 514 33.58 8.93 20.44
CA ASP A 514 34.25 9.67 19.38
C ASP A 514 34.31 8.89 18.05
N LYS A 515 34.81 9.57 17.02
CA LYS A 515 35.01 9.02 15.67
C LYS A 515 36.10 7.93 15.58
N GLU A 516 36.86 7.71 16.65
CA GLU A 516 37.86 6.64 16.70
C GLU A 516 37.28 5.33 17.22
N ARG A 517 36.25 5.42 18.06
CA ARG A 517 35.58 4.27 18.67
C ARG A 517 34.28 3.88 17.95
N LEU A 518 33.62 4.83 17.29
CA LEU A 518 32.34 4.65 16.59
C LEU A 518 32.47 4.83 15.07
N PHE A 519 31.93 3.87 14.31
CA PHE A 519 31.92 3.92 12.84
C PHE A 519 30.54 3.67 12.24
N ARG A 520 30.07 4.58 11.38
CA ARG A 520 28.86 4.44 10.56
C ARG A 520 29.21 3.89 9.17
N LEU A 521 28.95 2.60 8.97
CA LEU A 521 29.18 1.90 7.71
C LEU A 521 28.00 2.08 6.73
N ASN A 522 28.22 2.89 5.69
CA ASN A 522 27.22 3.18 4.65
C ASN A 522 27.44 2.34 3.38
N ALA A 523 26.34 2.00 2.70
CA ALA A 523 26.42 1.36 1.39
C ALA A 523 27.14 2.28 0.37
N PRO A 524 27.95 1.73 -0.56
CA PRO A 524 28.63 2.55 -1.58
C PRO A 524 27.70 3.33 -2.51
N SER A 525 26.44 2.90 -2.64
CA SER A 525 25.40 3.58 -3.44
C SER A 525 24.72 4.73 -2.68
N ARG A 526 24.95 4.88 -1.38
CA ARG A 526 24.34 5.95 -0.58
C ARG A 526 25.01 7.30 -0.92
N PHE A 527 24.19 8.34 -1.08
CA PHE A 527 24.67 9.70 -1.35
C PHE A 527 24.97 10.44 -0.04
N GLN A 528 26.10 11.15 0.02
CA GLN A 528 26.51 11.91 1.21
C GLN A 528 25.48 12.97 1.66
N ARG A 529 24.80 13.63 0.70
CA ARG A 529 23.73 14.60 0.99
C ARG A 529 22.53 14.02 1.76
N THR A 530 22.38 12.70 1.79
CA THR A 530 21.30 12.01 2.52
C THR A 530 21.69 11.60 3.93
N VAL A 531 22.92 11.90 4.35
CA VAL A 531 23.42 11.66 5.70
C VAL A 531 23.39 12.99 6.46
N PRO A 532 22.78 13.03 7.67
CA PRO A 532 22.81 14.20 8.53
C PRO A 532 24.24 14.71 8.78
N GLU A 533 24.41 16.03 8.86
CA GLU A 533 25.73 16.66 8.87
C GLU A 533 26.55 16.23 10.09
N GLU A 534 25.89 16.10 11.24
CA GLU A 534 26.44 15.65 12.51
C GLU A 534 26.93 14.20 12.50
N ILE A 535 26.49 13.38 11.53
CA ILE A 535 26.89 11.98 11.38
C ILE A 535 28.06 11.82 10.40
N ARG A 536 28.25 12.77 9.47
CA ARG A 536 29.31 12.69 8.44
C ARG A 536 30.71 12.42 9.02
N PRO A 537 31.13 12.97 10.18
CA PRO A 537 32.45 12.68 10.76
C PRO A 537 32.67 11.21 11.16
N TYR A 538 31.60 10.44 11.33
CA TYR A 538 31.64 9.02 11.72
C TYR A 538 31.60 8.08 10.52
N THR A 539 31.67 8.61 9.29
CA THR A 539 31.55 7.85 8.04
C THR A 539 32.87 7.80 7.27
N CYS A 540 32.97 6.93 6.27
CA CYS A 540 34.16 6.79 5.41
C CYS A 540 33.84 7.23 3.96
N PRO A 541 34.00 8.53 3.61
CA PRO A 541 33.78 9.00 2.25
C PRO A 541 34.86 8.47 1.29
N ASP A 542 34.52 8.28 0.02
CA ASP A 542 35.44 7.72 -1.00
C ASP A 542 36.29 8.78 -1.73
N GLY A 543 36.38 9.99 -1.17
CA GLY A 543 36.94 11.19 -1.82
C GLY A 543 36.03 11.85 -2.86
N GLY A 544 34.81 11.32 -3.08
CA GLY A 544 33.78 11.90 -3.95
C GLY A 544 32.47 12.17 -3.19
N ILE A 545 31.33 11.92 -3.83
CA ILE A 545 29.98 12.10 -3.26
C ILE A 545 29.39 10.83 -2.60
N HIS A 546 30.19 9.75 -2.53
CA HIS A 546 29.77 8.41 -2.10
C HIS A 546 30.61 7.93 -0.91
N TYR A 547 30.36 6.69 -0.48
CA TYR A 547 31.01 6.07 0.67
C TYR A 547 31.80 4.82 0.29
N THR A 548 32.77 4.50 1.14
CA THR A 548 33.56 3.27 1.11
C THR A 548 33.67 2.69 2.53
N ILE A 549 34.52 1.69 2.72
CA ILE A 549 34.87 1.11 4.02
C ILE A 549 36.36 1.34 4.30
N HIS A 550 36.72 1.53 5.56
CA HIS A 550 38.11 1.58 6.00
C HIS A 550 38.82 0.22 5.79
N SER A 551 40.15 0.20 5.93
CA SER A 551 40.93 -1.03 5.88
C SER A 551 40.46 -2.03 6.94
N ARG A 552 40.66 -3.34 6.69
CA ARG A 552 40.28 -4.40 7.63
C ARG A 552 40.80 -4.15 9.05
N GLN A 553 42.06 -3.74 9.19
CA GLN A 553 42.66 -3.42 10.48
C GLN A 553 41.93 -2.29 11.19
N ARG A 554 41.67 -1.17 10.49
CA ARG A 554 40.94 -0.04 11.06
C ARG A 554 39.50 -0.40 11.45
N VAL A 555 38.82 -1.23 10.66
CA VAL A 555 37.46 -1.66 11.01
C VAL A 555 37.44 -2.50 12.29
N MET A 556 38.47 -3.34 12.52
CA MET A 556 38.61 -4.15 13.73
C MET A 556 39.01 -3.33 14.98
N GLU A 557 39.57 -2.13 14.80
CA GLU A 557 39.90 -1.21 15.90
C GLU A 557 38.68 -0.54 16.51
N TYR A 558 37.64 -0.24 15.70
CA TYR A 558 36.39 0.34 16.22
C TYR A 558 35.79 -0.53 17.32
N GLN A 559 35.22 0.10 18.34
CA GLN A 559 34.46 -0.60 19.37
C GLN A 559 33.01 -0.82 18.93
N VAL A 560 32.44 0.15 18.21
CA VAL A 560 31.06 0.07 17.72
C VAL A 560 31.01 0.36 16.23
N VAL A 561 30.47 -0.57 15.45
CA VAL A 561 30.17 -0.40 14.02
C VAL A 561 28.66 -0.41 13.83
N VAL A 562 28.11 0.67 13.25
CA VAL A 562 26.68 0.82 12.97
C VAL A 562 26.43 0.77 11.47
N SER A 563 25.60 -0.17 11.02
CA SER A 563 25.36 -0.46 9.60
C SER A 563 23.88 -0.79 9.34
N THR A 564 23.46 -0.79 8.08
CA THR A 564 22.23 -1.51 7.71
C THR A 564 22.52 -3.02 7.62
N CYS A 565 21.53 -3.90 7.82
CA CYS A 565 21.71 -5.36 7.71
C CYS A 565 22.40 -5.79 6.41
N VAL A 566 21.99 -5.26 5.26
CA VAL A 566 22.63 -5.57 3.96
C VAL A 566 24.07 -5.04 3.87
N SER A 567 24.33 -3.83 4.37
CA SER A 567 25.68 -3.23 4.39
C SER A 567 26.63 -3.96 5.33
N ALA A 568 26.12 -4.62 6.38
CA ALA A 568 26.94 -5.44 7.28
C ALA A 568 27.67 -6.57 6.53
N ALA A 569 27.18 -7.00 5.36
CA ALA A 569 27.90 -7.94 4.52
C ALA A 569 29.31 -7.47 4.10
N MET A 570 29.58 -6.15 4.09
CA MET A 570 30.92 -5.62 3.81
C MET A 570 31.92 -6.02 4.89
N VAL A 571 31.51 -6.12 6.16
CA VAL A 571 32.36 -6.52 7.28
C VAL A 571 32.90 -7.93 7.07
N PHE A 572 32.01 -8.88 6.78
CA PHE A 572 32.38 -10.24 6.36
C PHE A 572 33.19 -10.23 5.05
N GLY A 573 32.77 -9.39 4.10
CA GLY A 573 33.35 -9.30 2.77
C GLY A 573 34.80 -8.84 2.70
N ILE A 574 35.25 -8.00 3.64
CA ILE A 574 36.66 -7.58 3.76
C ILE A 574 37.49 -8.56 4.63
N GLY A 575 36.90 -9.67 5.07
CA GLY A 575 37.59 -10.75 5.77
C GLY A 575 37.69 -10.56 7.28
N ILE A 576 36.77 -9.83 7.91
CA ILE A 576 36.69 -9.81 9.39
C ILE A 576 36.28 -11.20 9.86
N PRO A 577 36.99 -11.80 10.83
CA PRO A 577 36.72 -13.15 11.28
C PRO A 577 35.40 -13.23 12.05
N ARG A 578 34.72 -14.37 11.92
CA ARG A 578 33.55 -14.72 12.73
C ARG A 578 33.93 -14.75 14.22
N GLY A 579 33.04 -14.30 15.09
CA GLY A 579 33.29 -14.16 16.53
C GLY A 579 34.07 -12.90 16.91
N HIS A 580 34.47 -12.04 15.96
CA HIS A 580 35.12 -10.76 16.28
C HIS A 580 34.24 -9.86 17.14
N TYR A 581 32.92 -9.84 16.88
CA TYR A 581 31.97 -9.07 17.66
C TYR A 581 31.47 -9.89 18.84
N SER A 582 31.67 -9.36 20.05
CA SER A 582 31.10 -9.95 21.26
C SER A 582 29.58 -9.74 21.33
N HIS A 583 29.06 -8.68 20.70
CA HIS A 583 27.63 -8.40 20.65
C HIS A 583 27.17 -8.01 19.25
N ILE A 584 26.00 -8.51 18.85
CA ILE A 584 25.29 -8.07 17.65
C ILE A 584 23.91 -7.57 18.07
N PHE A 585 23.67 -6.28 17.86
CA PHE A 585 22.37 -5.65 18.06
C PHE A 585 21.66 -5.48 16.71
N VAL A 586 20.38 -5.79 16.66
CA VAL A 586 19.52 -5.47 15.51
C VAL A 586 18.36 -4.60 15.98
N ASP A 587 18.35 -3.31 15.61
CA ASP A 587 17.21 -2.42 15.87
C ASP A 587 16.18 -2.48 14.73
N GLU A 588 14.92 -2.22 15.05
CA GLU A 588 13.78 -2.39 14.15
C GLU A 588 13.73 -3.80 13.50
N ALA A 589 14.11 -4.83 14.27
CA ALA A 589 14.25 -6.20 13.80
C ALA A 589 12.97 -6.80 13.19
N GLY A 590 11.80 -6.26 13.55
CA GLY A 590 10.51 -6.66 12.96
C GLY A 590 10.35 -6.24 11.50
N GLN A 591 11.04 -5.21 11.03
CA GLN A 591 10.89 -4.65 9.67
C GLN A 591 11.65 -5.45 8.61
N GLY A 592 12.74 -6.11 8.99
CA GLY A 592 13.57 -6.85 8.06
C GLY A 592 13.03 -8.26 7.83
N THR A 593 13.29 -8.79 6.64
CA THR A 593 13.04 -10.22 6.40
C THR A 593 13.99 -11.04 7.25
N GLU A 594 13.59 -12.25 7.62
CA GLU A 594 14.47 -13.14 8.38
C GLU A 594 15.84 -13.35 7.69
N PRO A 595 15.93 -13.62 6.36
CA PRO A 595 17.22 -13.77 5.68
C PRO A 595 18.06 -12.48 5.63
N GLU A 596 17.43 -11.30 5.64
CA GLU A 596 18.13 -10.03 5.75
C GLU A 596 18.82 -9.86 7.11
N LEU A 597 18.13 -10.20 8.20
CA LEU A 597 18.71 -10.18 9.55
C LEU A 597 19.81 -11.24 9.71
N MET A 598 19.71 -12.34 8.97
CA MET A 598 20.76 -13.36 8.95
C MET A 598 22.06 -12.89 8.30
N ILE A 599 22.09 -11.78 7.55
CA ILE A 599 23.33 -11.25 6.98
C ILE A 599 24.37 -10.98 8.09
N PRO A 600 24.14 -10.07 9.05
CA PRO A 600 25.10 -9.86 10.14
C PRO A 600 25.20 -11.07 11.07
N ILE A 601 24.09 -11.77 11.36
CA ILE A 601 24.08 -12.85 12.35
C ILE A 601 24.86 -14.07 11.86
N ARG A 602 24.50 -14.65 10.70
CA ARG A 602 25.12 -15.89 10.23
C ARG A 602 26.55 -15.73 9.73
N THR A 603 26.92 -14.52 9.31
CA THR A 603 28.29 -14.25 8.85
C THR A 603 29.25 -13.90 10.00
N MET A 604 28.76 -13.26 11.07
CA MET A 604 29.64 -12.72 12.13
C MET A 604 29.50 -13.38 13.52
N ALA A 605 28.36 -13.98 13.88
CA ALA A 605 28.14 -14.50 15.25
C ALA A 605 28.83 -15.84 15.51
N SER A 606 29.56 -15.98 16.62
CA SER A 606 30.04 -17.25 17.17
C SER A 606 29.21 -17.69 18.39
N GLU A 607 29.58 -18.81 19.02
CA GLU A 607 28.95 -19.28 20.27
C GLU A 607 29.08 -18.27 21.43
N GLN A 608 30.11 -17.42 21.40
CA GLN A 608 30.37 -16.41 22.40
C GLN A 608 29.70 -15.07 22.10
N THR A 609 29.10 -14.91 20.91
CA THR A 609 28.44 -13.67 20.50
C THR A 609 27.04 -13.57 21.11
N SER A 610 26.79 -12.54 21.90
CA SER A 610 25.45 -12.20 22.40
C SER A 610 24.64 -11.48 21.32
N ILE A 611 23.42 -11.95 21.06
CA ILE A 611 22.52 -11.36 20.05
C ILE A 611 21.36 -10.66 20.76
N VAL A 612 21.10 -9.42 20.38
CA VAL A 612 19.99 -8.62 20.90
C VAL A 612 19.13 -8.10 19.76
N LEU A 613 17.82 -8.38 19.81
CA LEU A 613 16.84 -7.91 18.84
C LEU A 613 15.95 -6.86 19.49
N CYS A 614 15.92 -5.66 18.93
CA CYS A 614 15.01 -4.60 19.34
C CYS A 614 13.94 -4.43 18.27
N GLY A 615 12.66 -4.42 18.68
CA GLY A 615 11.58 -4.22 17.72
C GLY A 615 10.20 -4.40 18.32
N ASP A 616 9.22 -4.45 17.43
CA ASP A 616 7.83 -4.64 17.80
C ASP A 616 7.18 -5.65 16.83
N PRO A 617 6.85 -6.88 17.28
CA PRO A 617 6.22 -7.89 16.45
C PRO A 617 4.75 -7.58 16.12
N LYS A 618 4.16 -6.53 16.68
CA LYS A 618 2.78 -6.08 16.40
C LYS A 618 2.71 -4.88 15.45
N GLN A 619 3.85 -4.34 15.03
CA GLN A 619 3.96 -3.31 13.98
C GLN A 619 4.31 -3.94 12.62
N LEU A 620 4.52 -3.11 11.61
CA LEU A 620 4.78 -3.57 10.24
C LEU A 620 5.99 -4.50 10.16
N GLY A 621 5.72 -5.67 9.59
CA GLY A 621 6.72 -6.63 9.14
C GLY A 621 7.38 -6.24 7.80
N PRO A 622 8.22 -7.11 7.24
CA PRO A 622 8.85 -6.89 5.95
C PRO A 622 7.86 -6.77 4.80
N VAL A 623 8.18 -5.88 3.85
CA VAL A 623 7.36 -5.66 2.64
C VAL A 623 7.69 -6.73 1.60
N ILE A 624 6.82 -7.73 1.47
CA ILE A 624 6.94 -8.82 0.50
C ILE A 624 6.06 -8.55 -0.73
N ARG A 625 6.63 -8.56 -1.93
CA ARG A 625 5.90 -8.30 -3.17
C ARG A 625 5.14 -9.52 -3.69
N SER A 626 5.76 -10.70 -3.61
CA SER A 626 5.17 -11.96 -4.03
C SER A 626 4.11 -12.42 -3.05
N SER A 627 2.87 -12.57 -3.53
CA SER A 627 1.80 -13.22 -2.76
C SER A 627 2.15 -14.66 -2.41
N ILE A 628 2.86 -15.36 -3.30
CA ILE A 628 3.35 -16.73 -3.08
C ILE A 628 4.35 -16.75 -1.91
N ALA A 629 5.40 -15.92 -1.96
CA ALA A 629 6.41 -15.90 -0.90
C ALA A 629 5.81 -15.46 0.45
N ARG A 630 4.86 -14.52 0.41
CA ARG A 630 4.11 -14.07 1.60
C ARG A 630 3.33 -15.20 2.24
N GLU A 631 2.53 -15.93 1.46
CA GLU A 631 1.72 -17.05 1.96
C GLU A 631 2.56 -18.22 2.45
N LEU A 632 3.73 -18.43 1.85
CA LEU A 632 4.70 -19.44 2.28
C LEU A 632 5.58 -19.00 3.47
N GLY A 633 5.40 -17.78 3.99
CA GLY A 633 5.95 -17.35 5.29
C GLY A 633 7.09 -16.32 5.24
N LEU A 634 7.48 -15.78 4.08
CA LEU A 634 8.56 -14.79 4.00
C LEU A 634 8.22 -13.47 4.71
N SER A 635 6.93 -13.18 4.94
CA SER A 635 6.48 -11.99 5.67
C SER A 635 6.69 -12.08 7.18
N THR A 636 6.98 -13.27 7.72
CA THR A 636 7.29 -13.43 9.14
C THR A 636 8.74 -13.04 9.37
N SER A 637 8.97 -11.99 10.16
CA SER A 637 10.32 -11.58 10.54
C SER A 637 10.94 -12.57 11.54
N TYR A 638 12.26 -12.55 11.66
CA TYR A 638 12.97 -13.36 12.66
C TYR A 638 12.50 -13.05 14.09
N LEU A 639 12.27 -11.76 14.39
CA LEU A 639 11.69 -11.31 15.67
C LEU A 639 10.31 -11.93 15.90
N GLN A 640 9.42 -11.87 14.91
CA GLN A 640 8.07 -12.41 15.04
C GLN A 640 8.09 -13.93 15.22
N ARG A 641 8.97 -14.64 14.51
CA ARG A 641 9.15 -16.09 14.67
C ARG A 641 9.62 -16.43 16.08
N LEU A 642 10.65 -15.76 16.61
CA LEU A 642 11.10 -16.00 17.98
C LEU A 642 10.00 -15.72 19.01
N MET A 643 9.30 -14.59 18.87
CA MET A 643 8.19 -14.21 19.76
C MET A 643 6.98 -15.16 19.72
N SER A 644 6.90 -16.04 18.71
CA SER A 644 5.89 -17.11 18.64
C SER A 644 6.30 -18.40 19.37
N MET A 645 7.54 -18.51 19.85
CA MET A 645 8.04 -19.66 20.59
C MET A 645 7.78 -19.49 22.09
N ASP A 646 7.46 -20.58 22.80
CA ASP A 646 7.11 -20.56 24.22
C ASP A 646 8.19 -19.92 25.11
N VAL A 647 9.46 -20.13 24.76
CA VAL A 647 10.60 -19.56 25.49
C VAL A 647 10.68 -18.03 25.42
N TYR A 648 9.93 -17.38 24.53
CA TYR A 648 9.77 -15.92 24.43
C TYR A 648 8.41 -15.41 24.90
N ASN A 649 7.64 -16.24 25.60
CA ASN A 649 6.42 -15.79 26.26
C ASN A 649 6.73 -14.62 27.20
N GLU A 650 5.95 -13.54 27.11
CA GLU A 650 6.21 -12.28 27.83
C GLU A 650 6.27 -12.45 29.35
N GLN A 651 5.55 -13.43 29.92
CA GLN A 651 5.51 -13.68 31.36
C GLN A 651 6.64 -14.61 31.80
N GLN A 652 6.76 -15.79 31.18
CA GLN A 652 7.76 -16.80 31.58
C GLN A 652 9.19 -16.42 31.15
N GLY A 653 9.32 -15.72 30.03
CA GLY A 653 10.58 -15.26 29.47
C GLY A 653 11.05 -13.91 30.00
N PHE A 654 10.26 -13.23 30.85
CA PHE A 654 10.57 -11.89 31.35
C PHE A 654 11.96 -11.83 31.99
N GLY A 655 12.83 -10.96 31.46
CA GLY A 655 14.21 -10.78 31.94
C GLY A 655 15.16 -11.94 31.60
N LYS A 656 14.68 -13.06 31.04
CA LYS A 656 15.53 -14.19 30.63
C LYS A 656 15.77 -14.20 29.12
N SER A 657 14.70 -14.07 28.35
CA SER A 657 14.71 -14.10 26.87
C SER A 657 14.08 -12.84 26.27
N VAL A 658 13.11 -12.22 26.95
CA VAL A 658 12.39 -11.06 26.47
C VAL A 658 12.12 -10.07 27.59
N VAL A 659 12.08 -8.78 27.28
CA VAL A 659 11.48 -7.76 28.14
C VAL A 659 10.60 -6.85 27.30
N LYS A 660 9.34 -6.69 27.73
CA LYS A 660 8.40 -5.73 27.16
C LYS A 660 8.52 -4.37 27.84
N LEU A 661 8.73 -3.33 27.05
CA LEU A 661 8.72 -1.95 27.55
C LEU A 661 7.28 -1.43 27.60
N VAL A 662 6.87 -0.86 28.73
CA VAL A 662 5.46 -0.48 28.96
C VAL A 662 5.20 1.03 29.02
N LYS A 663 6.20 1.84 29.39
CA LYS A 663 6.05 3.30 29.48
C LYS A 663 6.15 3.94 28.09
N ASN A 664 5.06 4.52 27.58
CA ASN A 664 4.98 5.24 26.31
C ASN A 664 5.26 6.74 26.53
N PHE A 665 6.33 7.26 25.95
CA PHE A 665 6.74 8.66 26.09
C PHE A 665 6.34 9.54 24.90
N ARG A 666 5.45 9.06 24.02
CA ARG A 666 5.15 9.71 22.74
C ARG A 666 3.81 10.40 22.71
N SER A 667 2.76 9.67 23.08
CA SER A 667 1.40 9.96 22.62
C SER A 667 0.46 10.25 23.77
N HIS A 668 -0.53 11.11 23.51
CA HIS A 668 -1.63 11.36 24.44
C HIS A 668 -2.38 10.05 24.81
N PRO A 669 -2.83 9.87 26.07
CA PRO A 669 -3.53 8.66 26.53
C PRO A 669 -4.68 8.21 25.64
N ALA A 670 -5.50 9.14 25.17
CA ALA A 670 -6.62 8.84 24.27
C ALA A 670 -6.18 8.18 22.96
N ILE A 671 -5.06 8.63 22.37
CA ILE A 671 -4.54 8.11 21.09
C ILE A 671 -4.07 6.66 21.24
N ILE A 672 -3.41 6.34 22.36
CA ILE A 672 -2.87 5.00 22.58
C ILE A 672 -3.86 4.03 23.22
N SER A 673 -4.94 4.51 23.85
CA SER A 673 -5.88 3.67 24.61
C SER A 673 -6.41 2.49 23.79
N TYR A 674 -6.88 2.76 22.57
CA TYR A 674 -7.41 1.70 21.70
C TYR A 674 -6.31 0.75 21.18
N PRO A 675 -5.21 1.21 20.58
CA PRO A 675 -4.11 0.33 20.19
C PRO A 675 -3.54 -0.48 21.36
N ASN A 676 -3.45 0.12 22.56
CA ASN A 676 -2.97 -0.54 23.77
C ASN A 676 -3.82 -1.77 24.12
N LYS A 677 -5.14 -1.60 24.19
CA LYS A 677 -6.06 -2.71 24.45
C LYS A 677 -6.03 -3.75 23.34
N ARG A 678 -5.95 -3.33 22.07
CA ARG A 678 -6.05 -4.24 20.91
C ARG A 678 -4.79 -5.07 20.65
N PHE A 679 -3.61 -4.48 20.80
CA PHE A 679 -2.35 -5.08 20.37
C PHE A 679 -1.40 -5.41 21.52
N TYR A 680 -1.57 -4.79 22.68
CA TYR A 680 -0.61 -4.83 23.78
C TYR A 680 -1.23 -5.17 25.15
N SER A 681 -2.41 -5.81 25.15
CA SER A 681 -3.10 -6.29 26.37
C SER A 681 -3.51 -5.21 27.38
N GLY A 682 -3.40 -3.93 27.02
CA GLY A 682 -3.65 -2.82 27.95
C GLY A 682 -2.44 -2.42 28.79
N ASP A 683 -1.26 -3.01 28.57
CA ASP A 683 -0.09 -2.82 29.43
C ASP A 683 0.57 -1.43 29.30
N LEU A 684 0.33 -0.69 28.21
CA LEU A 684 1.01 0.57 27.95
C LEU A 684 0.55 1.70 28.87
N GLN A 685 1.51 2.43 29.42
CA GLN A 685 1.31 3.57 30.32
C GLN A 685 1.73 4.86 29.61
N ALA A 686 0.83 5.83 29.51
CA ALA A 686 1.16 7.14 28.94
C ALA A 686 2.05 7.94 29.90
N CYS A 687 3.28 8.23 29.48
CA CYS A 687 4.30 9.00 30.20
C CYS A 687 4.91 10.10 29.32
N GLY A 688 4.25 10.46 28.21
CA GLY A 688 4.72 11.54 27.34
C GLY A 688 4.70 12.89 28.07
N PRO A 689 5.60 13.84 27.73
CA PRO A 689 5.65 15.14 28.39
C PRO A 689 4.32 15.89 28.24
N PRO A 690 3.61 16.26 29.33
CA PRO A 690 2.28 16.86 29.29
C PRO A 690 2.19 18.09 28.38
N GLU A 691 3.23 18.93 28.36
CA GLU A 691 3.33 20.12 27.51
C GLU A 691 3.28 19.80 26.01
N VAL A 692 3.71 18.61 25.61
CA VAL A 692 3.65 18.15 24.22
C VAL A 692 2.34 17.42 23.97
N ILE A 693 2.04 16.39 24.75
CA ILE A 693 0.90 15.49 24.45
C ILE A 693 -0.45 16.15 24.68
N ASN A 694 -0.56 17.11 25.60
CA ASN A 694 -1.79 17.85 25.87
C ASN A 694 -1.87 19.17 25.09
N SER A 695 -0.87 19.47 24.25
CA SER A 695 -0.76 20.77 23.55
C SER A 695 -1.98 21.12 22.71
N TYR A 696 -2.78 20.15 22.26
CA TYR A 696 -3.99 20.36 21.45
C TYR A 696 -5.32 20.33 22.22
N LEU A 697 -5.31 20.00 23.52
CA LEU A 697 -6.53 20.07 24.35
C LEU A 697 -7.11 21.48 24.35
N GLY A 698 -8.45 21.56 24.34
CA GLY A 698 -9.21 22.81 24.24
C GLY A 698 -9.07 23.57 22.90
N SER A 699 -8.36 23.05 21.90
CA SER A 699 -8.26 23.74 20.60
C SER A 699 -9.57 23.67 19.80
N LYS A 700 -9.78 24.69 18.96
CA LYS A 700 -10.87 24.73 17.96
C LYS A 700 -10.83 23.57 16.94
N HIS A 701 -9.69 22.91 16.81
CA HIS A 701 -9.52 21.77 15.90
C HIS A 701 -10.17 20.50 16.43
N LEU A 702 -10.41 20.40 17.74
CA LEU A 702 -11.08 19.27 18.36
C LEU A 702 -12.61 19.39 18.21
N VAL A 703 -13.28 18.24 18.15
CA VAL A 703 -14.74 18.16 18.31
C VAL A 703 -15.09 18.19 19.80
N SER A 704 -14.37 17.40 20.59
CA SER A 704 -14.49 17.36 22.05
C SER A 704 -13.23 17.94 22.69
N PRO A 705 -13.33 18.95 23.58
CA PRO A 705 -12.16 19.65 24.13
C PRO A 705 -11.10 18.77 24.82
N LYS A 706 -11.49 17.58 25.30
CA LYS A 706 -10.64 16.64 26.04
C LYS A 706 -10.21 15.41 25.23
N PHE A 707 -10.63 15.29 23.97
CA PHE A 707 -10.40 14.09 23.15
C PHE A 707 -9.65 14.44 21.87
N PRO A 708 -8.32 14.22 21.81
CA PRO A 708 -7.47 14.60 20.69
C PRO A 708 -7.47 13.60 19.53
N ILE A 709 -8.64 13.01 19.24
CA ILE A 709 -8.86 12.22 18.02
C ILE A 709 -10.07 12.79 17.30
N VAL A 710 -9.89 13.12 16.03
CA VAL A 710 -10.96 13.61 15.16
C VAL A 710 -11.11 12.65 13.98
N PHE A 711 -12.24 11.97 13.89
CA PHE A 711 -12.64 11.30 12.66
C PHE A 711 -13.56 12.22 11.86
N HIS A 712 -13.13 12.60 10.67
CA HIS A 712 -13.90 13.40 9.72
C HIS A 712 -14.43 12.47 8.63
N ALA A 713 -15.69 12.07 8.79
CA ALA A 713 -16.41 11.22 7.87
C ALA A 713 -16.69 11.97 6.55
N VAL A 714 -16.18 11.43 5.44
CA VAL A 714 -16.37 11.95 4.09
C VAL A 714 -16.84 10.83 3.18
N LYS A 715 -18.01 11.01 2.56
CA LYS A 715 -18.41 10.21 1.39
C LYS A 715 -17.72 10.81 0.18
N GLY A 716 -16.74 10.10 -0.38
CA GLY A 716 -15.99 10.56 -1.55
C GLY A 716 -16.13 9.59 -2.72
N LYS A 717 -15.30 9.77 -3.74
CA LYS A 717 -15.11 8.79 -4.82
C LYS A 717 -13.63 8.46 -4.96
N ASP A 718 -13.28 7.18 -4.88
CA ASP A 718 -11.94 6.73 -5.23
C ASP A 718 -11.81 6.48 -6.73
N ASP A 719 -10.92 7.25 -7.35
CA ASP A 719 -10.60 7.19 -8.77
C ASP A 719 -9.20 6.57 -9.01
N ARG A 720 -8.91 6.24 -10.27
CA ARG A 720 -7.60 5.76 -10.75
C ARG A 720 -7.17 6.55 -11.98
N GLU A 721 -5.87 6.63 -12.23
CA GLU A 721 -5.29 7.42 -13.32
C GLU A 721 -4.58 6.53 -14.34
N ALA A 722 -4.95 6.66 -15.63
CA ALA A 722 -4.30 5.99 -16.75
C ALA A 722 -4.09 4.47 -16.52
N SER A 723 -2.88 3.95 -16.55
CA SER A 723 -2.63 2.52 -16.28
C SER A 723 -2.23 2.22 -14.83
N SER A 724 -2.34 3.19 -13.93
CA SER A 724 -1.90 3.05 -12.54
C SER A 724 -2.94 2.27 -11.73
N PRO A 725 -2.54 1.17 -11.04
CA PRO A 725 -3.45 0.45 -10.15
C PRO A 725 -3.69 1.20 -8.81
N SER A 726 -3.05 2.35 -8.58
CA SER A 726 -3.17 3.12 -7.33
C SER A 726 -4.43 3.99 -7.33
N PHE A 727 -5.19 3.92 -6.23
CA PHE A 727 -6.37 4.75 -6.00
C PHE A 727 -6.02 6.13 -5.43
N PHE A 728 -6.91 7.10 -5.63
CA PHE A 728 -6.89 8.41 -4.97
C PHE A 728 -8.31 8.94 -4.79
N ASN A 729 -8.49 9.86 -3.85
CA ASN A 729 -9.77 10.47 -3.53
C ASN A 729 -9.58 11.98 -3.38
N ILE A 730 -10.20 12.72 -4.30
CA ILE A 730 -10.08 14.18 -4.41
C ILE A 730 -10.75 14.86 -3.21
N ASP A 731 -11.91 14.35 -2.78
CA ASP A 731 -12.71 14.91 -1.70
C ASP A 731 -11.91 14.84 -0.37
N GLU A 732 -11.28 13.70 -0.10
CA GLU A 732 -10.37 13.56 1.05
C GLU A 732 -9.14 14.47 0.94
N ALA A 733 -8.50 14.54 -0.24
CA ALA A 733 -7.29 15.35 -0.43
C ALA A 733 -7.56 16.85 -0.23
N THR A 734 -8.71 17.33 -0.71
CA THR A 734 -9.19 18.70 -0.53
C THR A 734 -9.43 19.00 0.94
N LEU A 735 -10.08 18.09 1.66
CA LEU A 735 -10.31 18.27 3.09
C LEU A 735 -8.99 18.29 3.89
N ILE A 736 -8.02 17.45 3.52
CA ILE A 736 -6.69 17.45 4.16
C ILE A 736 -5.97 18.78 3.92
N LYS A 737 -6.03 19.33 2.71
CA LYS A 737 -5.49 20.67 2.41
C LYS A 737 -6.11 21.72 3.32
N ILE A 738 -7.43 21.69 3.52
CA ILE A 738 -8.14 22.59 4.44
C ILE A 738 -7.66 22.39 5.87
N MET A 739 -7.59 21.15 6.37
CA MET A 739 -7.13 20.85 7.74
C MET A 739 -5.71 21.33 8.00
N VAL A 740 -4.78 21.10 7.07
CA VAL A 740 -3.39 21.56 7.18
C VAL A 740 -3.33 23.07 7.21
N LYS A 741 -4.07 23.74 6.33
CA LYS A 741 -4.15 25.20 6.30
C LYS A 741 -4.71 25.76 7.61
N ASP A 742 -5.81 25.21 8.11
CA ASP A 742 -6.42 25.63 9.38
C ASP A 742 -5.46 25.50 10.57
N LEU A 743 -4.68 24.42 10.62
CA LEU A 743 -3.66 24.19 11.65
C LEU A 743 -2.52 25.22 11.57
N MET A 744 -2.08 25.56 10.35
CA MET A 744 -0.99 26.52 10.14
C MET A 744 -1.42 27.97 10.37
N ASP A 745 -2.69 28.30 10.07
CA ASP A 745 -3.26 29.64 10.25
C ASP A 745 -3.68 29.92 11.72
N ASP A 746 -3.63 28.91 12.61
CA ASP A 746 -3.97 29.10 14.02
C ASP A 746 -2.89 29.90 14.78
N ARG A 747 -3.20 31.18 15.03
CA ARG A 747 -2.34 32.08 15.80
C ARG A 747 -2.21 31.70 17.27
N GLN A 748 -3.18 30.98 17.85
CA GLN A 748 -3.12 30.54 19.25
C GLN A 748 -2.24 29.30 19.41
N LYS A 749 -2.15 28.45 18.38
CA LYS A 749 -1.32 27.24 18.37
C LYS A 749 -0.45 27.19 17.13
N ARG A 750 0.69 27.89 17.21
CA ARG A 750 1.69 27.87 16.14
C ARG A 750 2.34 26.50 16.03
N ILE A 751 2.21 25.87 14.88
CA ILE A 751 2.86 24.60 14.55
C ILE A 751 3.70 24.77 13.28
N ALA A 752 4.90 24.20 13.28
CA ALA A 752 5.73 24.17 12.08
C ALA A 752 5.24 23.08 11.11
N ALA A 753 5.33 23.33 9.81
CA ALA A 753 4.92 22.37 8.77
C ALA A 753 5.61 21.00 8.95
N ARG A 754 6.89 20.97 9.33
CA ARG A 754 7.64 19.74 9.62
C ARG A 754 7.06 18.89 10.77
N ASP A 755 6.28 19.48 11.68
CA ASP A 755 5.64 18.82 12.83
C ASP A 755 4.26 18.25 12.51
N ILE A 756 3.80 18.43 11.26
CA ILE A 756 2.60 17.81 10.69
C ILE A 756 3.03 16.64 9.80
N GLY A 757 2.33 15.52 9.91
CA GLY A 757 2.47 14.39 9.00
C GLY A 757 1.14 13.96 8.39
N VAL A 758 1.14 13.65 7.09
CA VAL A 758 -0.02 13.09 6.39
C VAL A 758 0.30 11.67 5.92
N ILE A 759 -0.49 10.70 6.36
CA ILE A 759 -0.35 9.29 6.03
C ILE A 759 -1.46 8.90 5.06
N ALA A 760 -1.11 8.30 3.92
CA ALA A 760 -2.08 7.73 2.98
C ALA A 760 -1.60 6.38 2.43
N PRO A 761 -2.48 5.36 2.33
CA PRO A 761 -2.11 4.00 1.92
C PRO A 761 -1.78 3.89 0.43
N TYR A 762 -2.27 4.83 -0.39
CA TYR A 762 -2.09 4.81 -1.85
C TYR A 762 -1.13 5.90 -2.33
N ARG A 763 -0.26 5.53 -3.26
CA ARG A 763 0.77 6.44 -3.80
C ARG A 763 0.16 7.61 -4.57
N ALA A 764 -0.86 7.36 -5.39
CA ALA A 764 -1.54 8.42 -6.14
C ALA A 764 -2.14 9.47 -5.19
N GLN A 765 -2.71 9.04 -4.05
CA GLN A 765 -3.16 9.96 -3.01
C GLN A 765 -2.02 10.78 -2.41
N VAL A 766 -0.89 10.14 -2.06
CA VAL A 766 0.31 10.84 -1.55
C VAL A 766 0.77 11.93 -2.53
N THR A 767 0.88 11.61 -3.82
CA THR A 767 1.33 12.57 -4.85
C THR A 767 0.36 13.74 -4.99
N LYS A 768 -0.95 13.48 -5.00
CA LYS A 768 -1.97 14.53 -5.12
C LYS A 768 -1.99 15.46 -3.91
N ILE A 769 -1.92 14.91 -2.69
CA ILE A 769 -1.82 15.71 -1.47
C ILE A 769 -0.54 16.55 -1.46
N ARG A 770 0.63 15.98 -1.80
CA ARG A 770 1.88 16.75 -1.92
C ARG A 770 1.75 17.91 -2.90
N THR A 771 1.08 17.68 -4.03
CA THR A 771 0.83 18.72 -5.05
C THR A 771 -0.01 19.86 -4.48
N LEU A 772 -1.08 19.55 -3.75
CA LEU A 772 -1.93 20.56 -3.11
C LEU A 772 -1.20 21.37 -2.04
N LEU A 773 -0.33 20.71 -1.25
CA LEU A 773 0.38 21.35 -0.13
C LEU A 773 1.62 22.14 -0.57
N LYS A 774 2.16 21.88 -1.77
CA LYS A 774 3.43 22.46 -2.24
C LYS A 774 3.49 23.98 -2.16
N GLN A 775 2.36 24.68 -2.36
CA GLN A 775 2.33 26.14 -2.40
C GLN A 775 2.46 26.81 -1.03
N PHE A 776 2.08 26.14 0.07
CA PHE A 776 2.02 26.78 1.40
C PHE A 776 2.59 25.93 2.54
N ALA A 777 2.86 24.64 2.31
CA ALA A 777 3.21 23.67 3.35
C ALA A 777 4.14 22.56 2.80
N GLU A 778 5.16 22.93 2.01
CA GLU A 778 6.07 21.97 1.36
C GLU A 778 6.83 21.07 2.35
N GLU A 779 7.14 21.56 3.56
CA GLU A 779 7.82 20.79 4.60
C GLU A 779 6.93 19.74 5.29
N VAL A 780 5.61 19.75 5.06
CA VAL A 780 4.72 18.72 5.60
C VAL A 780 5.09 17.37 5.03
N LYS A 781 5.45 16.43 5.90
CA LYS A 781 5.76 15.07 5.46
C LYS A 781 4.45 14.41 5.02
N VAL A 782 4.33 14.09 3.74
CA VAL A 782 3.24 13.24 3.21
C VAL A 782 3.86 11.92 2.75
N GLY A 783 3.28 10.77 3.07
CA GLY A 783 3.87 9.46 2.73
C GLY A 783 2.97 8.28 3.08
N SER A 784 3.43 7.06 2.73
CA SER A 784 2.73 5.84 3.12
C SER A 784 3.03 5.46 4.57
N VAL A 785 2.26 4.50 5.12
CA VAL A 785 2.47 4.02 6.50
C VAL A 785 3.90 3.51 6.70
N GLU A 786 4.45 2.82 5.71
CA GLU A 786 5.82 2.30 5.71
C GLU A 786 6.86 3.43 5.81
N GLU A 787 6.67 4.55 5.10
CA GLU A 787 7.57 5.71 5.19
C GLU A 787 7.55 6.38 6.58
N PHE A 788 6.44 6.25 7.31
CA PHE A 788 6.25 6.83 8.63
C PHE A 788 6.69 5.92 9.78
N GLN A 789 7.05 4.67 9.50
CA GLN A 789 7.53 3.77 10.53
C GLN A 789 8.84 4.30 11.14
N GLY A 790 8.95 4.21 12.48
CA GLY A 790 10.05 4.83 13.23
C GLY A 790 9.97 6.36 13.37
N GLN A 791 9.15 7.05 12.57
CA GLN A 791 8.93 8.49 12.69
C GLN A 791 7.75 8.80 13.62
N GLU A 792 7.63 10.08 14.00
CA GLU A 792 6.55 10.62 14.84
C GLU A 792 6.36 12.11 14.51
N ARG A 793 5.15 12.63 14.72
CA ARG A 793 4.79 14.04 14.49
C ARG A 793 3.84 14.52 15.58
N THR A 794 3.83 15.83 15.83
CA THR A 794 2.91 16.44 16.79
C THR A 794 1.47 16.20 16.37
N VAL A 795 1.18 16.44 15.09
CA VAL A 795 -0.12 16.17 14.46
C VAL A 795 0.05 15.16 13.33
N ILE A 796 -0.82 14.14 13.31
CA ILE A 796 -0.93 13.20 12.18
C ILE A 796 -2.32 13.28 11.59
N ILE A 797 -2.38 13.36 10.27
CA ILE A 797 -3.60 13.27 9.47
C ILE A 797 -3.55 11.98 8.66
N ILE A 798 -4.57 11.14 8.73
CA ILE A 798 -4.68 9.88 7.95
C ILE A 798 -5.74 10.05 6.86
N SER A 799 -5.42 9.74 5.62
CA SER A 799 -6.36 9.60 4.50
C SER A 799 -6.63 8.12 4.24
N CYS A 800 -7.88 7.68 4.29
CA CYS A 800 -8.28 6.29 4.07
C CYS A 800 -8.53 5.95 2.59
N VAL A 801 -8.85 6.96 1.77
CA VAL A 801 -9.03 6.97 0.31
C VAL A 801 -10.25 6.23 -0.19
N ARG A 802 -10.47 4.97 0.23
CA ARG A 802 -11.49 4.09 -0.35
C ARG A 802 -12.91 4.55 0.05
N SER A 803 -13.77 4.78 -0.94
CA SER A 803 -15.16 5.21 -0.74
C SER A 803 -16.18 4.47 -1.61
N SER A 804 -15.73 3.72 -2.63
CA SER A 804 -16.62 3.03 -3.58
C SER A 804 -17.29 1.81 -2.95
N GLN A 805 -18.62 1.82 -3.00
CA GLN A 805 -19.50 0.67 -2.76
C GLN A 805 -19.89 -0.04 -4.06
N ASP A 806 -19.73 0.62 -5.20
CA ASP A 806 -19.86 -0.04 -6.49
C ASP A 806 -18.79 -1.14 -6.54
N TYR A 807 -19.19 -2.36 -6.90
CA TYR A 807 -18.35 -3.58 -6.86
C TYR A 807 -18.16 -4.25 -5.48
N ILE A 808 -19.06 -4.07 -4.50
CA ILE A 808 -19.04 -4.91 -3.28
C ILE A 808 -19.12 -6.41 -3.62
N ASN A 809 -19.48 -6.85 -4.84
CA ASN A 809 -19.36 -8.25 -5.27
C ASN A 809 -17.96 -8.90 -5.12
N PHE A 810 -16.90 -8.13 -4.87
CA PHE A 810 -15.55 -8.63 -4.63
C PHE A 810 -15.14 -8.62 -3.14
N ASP A 811 -14.31 -9.60 -2.77
CA ASP A 811 -13.78 -9.90 -1.43
C ASP A 811 -13.36 -8.65 -0.61
N LEU A 812 -13.66 -8.62 0.71
CA LEU A 812 -13.22 -7.61 1.70
C LEU A 812 -11.73 -7.24 1.55
N LYS A 813 -10.90 -8.26 1.28
CA LYS A 813 -9.46 -8.12 1.02
C LYS A 813 -9.11 -7.30 -0.24
N ARG A 814 -10.04 -7.08 -1.15
CA ARG A 814 -9.87 -6.18 -2.33
C ARG A 814 -10.53 -4.82 -2.10
N THR A 815 -11.65 -4.78 -1.38
CA THR A 815 -12.43 -3.56 -1.11
C THR A 815 -11.70 -2.62 -0.15
N LEU A 816 -11.18 -3.10 0.97
CA LEU A 816 -10.33 -2.30 1.86
C LEU A 816 -8.84 -2.52 1.60
N GLY A 817 -8.48 -3.70 1.09
CA GLY A 817 -7.10 -4.01 0.71
C GLY A 817 -6.12 -3.78 1.84
N PHE A 818 -5.13 -2.94 1.57
CA PHE A 818 -4.08 -2.54 2.49
C PHE A 818 -4.57 -1.73 3.71
N VAL A 819 -5.80 -1.24 3.72
CA VAL A 819 -6.35 -0.45 4.85
C VAL A 819 -6.78 -1.35 6.02
N ALA A 820 -7.21 -2.59 5.75
CA ALA A 820 -7.67 -3.55 6.76
C ALA A 820 -6.52 -4.34 7.44
N ASN A 821 -5.26 -3.99 7.19
CA ASN A 821 -4.13 -4.68 7.81
C ASN A 821 -3.89 -4.18 9.24
N PRO A 822 -3.93 -5.06 10.26
CA PRO A 822 -3.83 -4.64 11.66
C PRO A 822 -2.49 -3.96 12.01
N GLU A 823 -1.38 -4.42 11.43
CA GLU A 823 -0.06 -3.83 11.67
C GLU A 823 0.05 -2.41 11.09
N ARG A 824 -0.50 -2.17 9.89
CA ARG A 824 -0.58 -0.83 9.27
C ARG A 824 -1.44 0.11 10.09
N PHE A 825 -2.60 -0.37 10.55
CA PHE A 825 -3.48 0.40 11.43
C PHE A 825 -2.71 0.84 12.69
N ASN A 826 -2.08 -0.11 13.39
CA ASN A 826 -1.32 0.14 14.62
C ASN A 826 -0.19 1.16 14.39
N VAL A 827 0.58 1.03 13.31
CA VAL A 827 1.63 2.01 12.99
C VAL A 827 1.02 3.39 12.74
N ALA A 828 0.01 3.50 11.87
CA ALA A 828 -0.55 4.78 11.43
C ALA A 828 -1.13 5.58 12.60
N VAL A 829 -1.93 4.96 13.47
CA VAL A 829 -2.59 5.65 14.60
C VAL A 829 -1.62 6.03 15.72
N THR A 830 -0.49 5.32 15.86
CA THR A 830 0.51 5.55 16.93
C THR A 830 1.67 6.47 16.52
N ARG A 831 1.51 7.21 15.41
CA ARG A 831 2.50 8.21 14.96
C ARG A 831 2.29 9.59 15.60
N ALA A 832 1.07 9.89 16.05
CA ALA A 832 0.69 11.18 16.61
C ALA A 832 1.16 11.35 18.06
N LYS A 833 1.71 12.51 18.40
CA LYS A 833 2.00 12.88 19.79
C LYS A 833 0.78 13.49 20.47
N ALA A 834 0.19 14.52 19.85
CA ALA A 834 -0.78 15.40 20.51
C ALA A 834 -2.16 15.42 19.83
N LEU A 835 -2.25 15.21 18.52
CA LEU A 835 -3.51 15.21 17.78
C LEU A 835 -3.48 14.20 16.63
N LEU A 836 -4.51 13.36 16.57
CA LEU A 836 -4.77 12.43 15.48
C LEU A 836 -6.04 12.84 14.72
N MET A 837 -5.91 13.17 13.44
CA MET A 837 -7.04 13.44 12.55
C MET A 837 -7.12 12.35 11.49
N ILE A 838 -8.33 11.88 11.18
CA ILE A 838 -8.55 10.79 10.24
C ILE A 838 -9.67 11.21 9.30
N VAL A 839 -9.45 11.06 8.00
CA VAL A 839 -10.39 11.37 6.94
C VAL A 839 -10.68 10.07 6.19
N GLY A 840 -11.96 9.72 6.08
CA GLY A 840 -12.35 8.51 5.36
C GLY A 840 -13.85 8.30 5.29
N ASP A 841 -14.26 7.33 4.46
CA ASP A 841 -15.64 6.91 4.33
C ASP A 841 -16.00 5.86 5.40
N PRO A 842 -16.89 6.18 6.36
CA PRO A 842 -17.26 5.24 7.40
C PRO A 842 -17.96 4.00 6.84
N SER A 843 -18.76 4.11 5.77
CA SER A 843 -19.50 2.98 5.21
C SER A 843 -18.58 1.89 4.66
N VAL A 844 -17.40 2.26 4.16
CA VAL A 844 -16.40 1.32 3.67
C VAL A 844 -15.50 0.84 4.82
N LEU A 845 -15.03 1.75 5.68
CA LEU A 845 -14.17 1.40 6.81
C LEU A 845 -14.86 0.48 7.83
N GLY A 846 -16.15 0.68 8.08
CA GLY A 846 -16.96 -0.11 9.00
C GLY A 846 -17.20 -1.57 8.57
N LEU A 847 -16.76 -1.95 7.37
CA LEU A 847 -16.75 -3.34 6.91
C LEU A 847 -15.67 -4.17 7.60
N ASP A 848 -14.60 -3.54 8.07
CA ASP A 848 -13.53 -4.18 8.81
C ASP A 848 -13.79 -4.07 10.32
N PRO A 849 -13.81 -5.20 11.07
CA PRO A 849 -14.10 -5.18 12.51
C PRO A 849 -13.15 -4.32 13.33
N LEU A 850 -11.87 -4.24 12.95
CA LEU A 850 -10.87 -3.43 13.64
C LEU A 850 -11.19 -1.93 13.47
N TRP A 851 -11.40 -1.47 12.24
CA TRP A 851 -11.84 -0.10 11.97
C TRP A 851 -13.18 0.22 12.61
N ARG A 852 -14.18 -0.66 12.49
CA ARG A 852 -15.51 -0.44 13.10
C ARG A 852 -15.41 -0.23 14.62
N LYS A 853 -14.65 -1.06 15.33
CA LYS A 853 -14.45 -0.93 16.79
C LYS A 853 -13.70 0.35 17.16
N PHE A 854 -12.74 0.76 16.34
CA PHE A 854 -12.03 2.02 16.54
C PHE A 854 -12.94 3.24 16.27
N LEU A 855 -13.77 3.19 15.24
CA LEU A 855 -14.74 4.25 14.92
C LEU A 855 -15.82 4.37 16.02
N ASN A 856 -16.30 3.26 16.59
CA ASN A 856 -17.18 3.28 17.76
C ASN A 856 -16.49 3.98 18.95
N TYR A 857 -15.23 3.64 19.24
CA TYR A 857 -14.44 4.31 20.28
C TYR A 857 -14.34 5.83 20.07
N VAL A 858 -14.11 6.27 18.83
CA VAL A 858 -14.06 7.71 18.50
C VAL A 858 -15.43 8.38 18.65
N HIS A 859 -16.50 7.70 18.23
CA HIS A 859 -17.87 8.19 18.32
C HIS A 859 -18.35 8.33 19.78
N GLU A 860 -18.15 7.31 20.61
CA GLU A 860 -18.48 7.32 22.05
C GLU A 860 -17.79 8.48 22.80
N ASN A 861 -16.56 8.82 22.40
CA ASN A 861 -15.80 9.93 22.97
C ASN A 861 -16.07 11.30 22.31
N LYS A 862 -17.09 11.38 21.46
CA LYS A 862 -17.53 12.61 20.76
C LYS A 862 -16.43 13.22 19.88
N GLY A 863 -15.60 12.38 19.26
CA GLY A 863 -14.55 12.77 18.30
C GLY A 863 -14.99 12.76 16.83
N TRP A 864 -16.29 12.69 16.56
CA TRP A 864 -16.84 12.51 15.21
C TRP A 864 -17.24 13.84 14.54
N ARG A 865 -16.94 14.00 13.26
CA ARG A 865 -17.32 15.16 12.43
C ARG A 865 -17.69 14.69 11.02
N GLY A 866 -18.61 15.39 10.36
CA GLY A 866 -19.01 15.09 8.98
C GLY A 866 -20.28 14.25 8.91
N VAL A 867 -20.33 13.29 7.98
CA VAL A 867 -21.47 12.37 7.77
C VAL A 867 -21.74 11.53 9.01
N ASP A 868 -23.00 11.34 9.42
CA ASP A 868 -23.34 10.50 10.56
C ASP A 868 -22.90 9.04 10.38
N ILE A 869 -22.68 8.37 11.51
CA ILE A 869 -22.32 6.95 11.54
C ILE A 869 -23.45 6.09 10.93
N PRO A 870 -23.17 5.21 9.95
CA PRO A 870 -24.21 4.48 9.22
C PRO A 870 -24.68 3.19 9.91
N TRP A 871 -24.15 2.87 11.10
CA TRP A 871 -24.57 1.73 11.93
C TRP A 871 -24.78 2.15 13.37
N ASP A 872 -25.39 1.27 14.18
CA ASP A 872 -25.53 1.49 15.62
C ASP A 872 -24.18 1.20 16.32
N PRO A 873 -23.53 2.20 16.94
CA PRO A 873 -22.26 2.01 17.63
C PRO A 873 -22.37 1.16 18.92
N THR A 874 -23.59 0.94 19.44
CA THR A 874 -23.82 0.17 20.67
C THR A 874 -23.94 -1.33 20.44
N GLU A 875 -24.10 -1.76 19.19
CA GLU A 875 -24.15 -3.18 18.81
C GLU A 875 -22.82 -3.89 19.07
N THR A 876 -22.90 -5.16 19.48
CA THR A 876 -21.72 -6.02 19.63
C THR A 876 -21.06 -6.25 18.26
N ILE A 877 -19.73 -6.11 18.24
CA ILE A 877 -18.96 -6.28 17.01
C ILE A 877 -18.60 -7.76 16.84
N ASP A 878 -18.93 -8.32 15.69
CA ASP A 878 -18.48 -9.62 15.25
C ASP A 878 -17.01 -9.53 14.82
N GLU A 879 -16.11 -10.05 15.66
CA GLU A 879 -14.68 -10.08 15.35
C GLU A 879 -14.33 -11.04 14.21
N ALA A 880 -15.23 -11.96 13.84
CA ALA A 880 -15.08 -12.84 12.68
C ALA A 880 -15.39 -12.13 11.35
N GLY A 881 -15.99 -10.93 11.38
CA GLY A 881 -16.31 -10.12 10.21
C GLY A 881 -17.64 -10.47 9.55
N GLY A 882 -17.72 -10.35 8.22
CA GLY A 882 -18.95 -10.67 7.45
C GLY A 882 -19.90 -9.48 7.22
N TYR A 883 -19.54 -8.28 7.69
CA TYR A 883 -20.27 -7.04 7.41
C TYR A 883 -20.42 -6.74 5.91
N ASP A 884 -19.46 -7.17 5.10
CA ASP A 884 -19.53 -7.04 3.64
C ASP A 884 -20.59 -7.94 3.03
N ARG A 885 -20.82 -9.15 3.57
CA ARG A 885 -21.90 -10.03 3.13
C ARG A 885 -23.25 -9.46 3.54
N ALA A 886 -23.39 -9.02 4.79
CA ALA A 886 -24.64 -8.40 5.25
C ALA A 886 -25.04 -7.18 4.40
N ILE A 887 -24.07 -6.33 4.03
CA ILE A 887 -24.34 -5.18 3.14
C ILE A 887 -24.64 -5.63 1.70
N ARG A 888 -24.00 -6.68 1.18
CA ARG A 888 -24.38 -7.25 -0.12
C ARG A 888 -25.79 -7.80 -0.11
N ASP A 889 -26.14 -8.57 0.91
CA ASP A 889 -27.44 -9.20 1.03
C ASP A 889 -28.53 -8.14 1.16
N LEU A 890 -28.26 -7.06 1.92
CA LEU A 890 -29.14 -5.89 1.99
C LEU A 890 -29.25 -5.17 0.65
N ALA A 891 -28.13 -4.91 -0.04
CA ALA A 891 -28.16 -4.29 -1.36
C ALA A 891 -28.90 -5.15 -2.39
N GLN A 892 -28.73 -6.47 -2.34
CA GLN A 892 -29.46 -7.42 -3.19
C GLN A 892 -30.95 -7.48 -2.84
N ALA A 893 -31.32 -7.38 -1.57
CA ALA A 893 -32.72 -7.30 -1.15
C ALA A 893 -33.35 -5.98 -1.63
N GLU A 894 -32.67 -4.84 -1.46
CA GLU A 894 -33.13 -3.54 -1.98
C GLU A 894 -33.23 -3.55 -3.52
N MET A 895 -32.28 -4.20 -4.21
CA MET A 895 -32.33 -4.39 -5.66
C MET A 895 -33.53 -5.27 -6.06
N GLY A 896 -33.77 -6.37 -5.32
CA GLY A 896 -34.90 -7.27 -5.52
C GLY A 896 -36.23 -6.57 -5.31
N GLU A 897 -36.40 -5.81 -4.24
CA GLU A 897 -37.60 -4.99 -3.99
C GLU A 897 -37.83 -3.95 -5.08
N PHE A 898 -36.77 -3.31 -5.59
CA PHE A 898 -36.88 -2.36 -6.69
C PHE A 898 -37.25 -3.04 -8.02
N MET A 899 -36.67 -4.20 -8.32
CA MET A 899 -37.00 -4.99 -9.51
C MET A 899 -38.43 -5.52 -9.44
N GLN A 900 -38.83 -6.05 -8.28
CA GLN A 900 -40.21 -6.49 -8.04
C GLN A 900 -41.19 -5.31 -8.19
N ALA A 901 -40.86 -4.14 -7.63
CA ALA A 901 -41.66 -2.94 -7.86
C ALA A 901 -41.66 -2.48 -9.33
N MET A 902 -40.62 -2.77 -10.11
CA MET A 902 -40.61 -2.54 -11.57
C MET A 902 -41.51 -3.54 -12.30
N GLU A 903 -41.42 -4.83 -11.97
CA GLU A 903 -42.22 -5.92 -12.55
C GLU A 903 -43.72 -5.79 -12.23
N ASP A 904 -44.06 -5.40 -11.00
CA ASP A 904 -45.43 -5.14 -10.56
C ASP A 904 -46.06 -3.94 -11.29
N ILE A 905 -45.23 -3.01 -11.81
CA ILE A 905 -45.64 -1.79 -12.51
C ILE A 905 -45.70 -2.03 -14.03
N GLN A 906 -44.77 -2.81 -14.59
CA GLN A 906 -44.75 -3.28 -15.97
C GLN A 906 -44.23 -4.73 -15.98
N PRO A 907 -45.03 -5.74 -16.35
CA PRO A 907 -44.50 -7.08 -16.54
C PRO A 907 -43.43 -7.01 -17.63
N VAL A 908 -42.19 -7.31 -17.26
CA VAL A 908 -41.08 -7.46 -18.19
C VAL A 908 -41.35 -8.76 -18.94
N GLU A 909 -41.54 -8.73 -20.25
CA GLU A 909 -41.49 -9.96 -21.05
C GLU A 909 -40.12 -10.60 -20.80
N ASP A 910 -40.07 -11.92 -20.56
CA ASP A 910 -38.89 -12.67 -20.12
C ASP A 910 -37.63 -12.44 -21.00
N ASP A 911 -36.91 -11.35 -20.74
CA ASP A 911 -35.66 -10.94 -21.40
C ASP A 911 -34.44 -11.76 -20.88
N GLU A 912 -34.63 -12.77 -20.02
CA GLU A 912 -33.52 -13.58 -19.50
C GLU A 912 -32.75 -14.31 -20.62
N ASP A 913 -33.45 -14.71 -21.69
CA ASP A 913 -32.84 -15.38 -22.84
C ASP A 913 -32.17 -14.39 -23.82
N ASP A 914 -32.69 -13.16 -23.96
CA ASP A 914 -32.17 -12.15 -24.90
C ASP A 914 -30.86 -11.49 -24.42
N VAL A 915 -30.67 -11.29 -23.11
CA VAL A 915 -29.40 -10.78 -22.56
C VAL A 915 -28.24 -11.77 -22.74
N ILE A 916 -28.54 -13.08 -22.81
CA ILE A 916 -27.56 -14.14 -23.07
C ILE A 916 -27.21 -14.21 -24.58
N LEU A 917 -28.15 -13.86 -25.46
CA LEU A 917 -28.01 -13.92 -26.92
C LEU A 917 -27.34 -12.66 -27.50
N GLU A 918 -27.73 -11.45 -27.08
CA GLU A 918 -27.23 -10.19 -27.68
C GLU A 918 -25.71 -10.00 -27.56
N ARG A 919 -25.06 -10.59 -26.55
CA ARG A 919 -23.59 -10.53 -26.38
C ARG A 919 -22.83 -11.72 -26.96
N GLN A 920 -23.49 -12.79 -27.40
CA GLN A 920 -22.82 -13.83 -28.20
C GLN A 920 -22.57 -13.34 -29.62
N ASP A 921 -23.40 -12.43 -30.12
CA ASP A 921 -23.33 -11.90 -31.50
C ASP A 921 -22.50 -10.61 -31.64
N THR A 922 -22.05 -9.98 -30.54
CA THR A 922 -21.24 -8.73 -30.58
C THR A 922 -19.80 -8.88 -30.06
N ALA A 923 -19.19 -10.07 -30.09
CA ALA A 923 -17.84 -10.34 -29.55
C ALA A 923 -16.82 -10.78 -30.61
#